data_AF-A0AAV9NIT9-F1
#
_entry.id   AF-A0AAV9NIT9-F1
#
_cell.length_a   1.000
_cell.length_b   1.000
_cell.length_c   1.000
_cell.angle_alpha   90.00
_cell.angle_beta   90.00
_cell.angle_gamma   90.00
#
_symmetry.space_group_name_H-M   'P 1'
#
loop_
_entity.id
_entity.type
_entity.pdbx_description
1 polymer ?
#
loop_
_entity_poly.entity_id
_entity_poly.type
_entity_poly.pdbx_seq_one_letter_code
_entity_poly.pdbx_strand_id
1 'polypeptide(L)'
;MVTSSNDGARRDSDPPSPGTKPSTHKEGDLDRSPASRPTTSYFSLPHSSETHDKNEPSAVPSSPVEVAKGARSGRELLRRLSLVDSYGTDSMDVDPRTAHPGLRLSGNIISATFAIPFQLTHDPKGHWDLTSRRGTSALFDSFAHLSSDKTPWNHTLVGWTGEIQTKPYARAASILQDDGTANAATPASVPINKSSAPYPLNGAHPNPREHPPDHMTISRSDRNHLEKTLISHSSGRTIPIWLGDGPEDENGDMHFKDQSRWRKYAEHELYTLFHYRQHGPDDGRTEKTSWADYVRMNQTFADRILHIYQPGDIVWIHDYHLMLLPSILRQRIPNIYIGFFLHIPFPSSEYMRCLPRRKDVLEGALGATMVGFQSFSFSRHFNSCCKRILGFESSSAGVDAYGAHVAVDVFPIGIDVASVQRQAFEDPIIEDNMKALRKLYAGKKIIVGRDRLDTVRGVSQKLMAFEIFLDRFPEWRDKVVLIQVTSPTSVKEDKVDGAHKIEHKISHLVSRINGEYGSLSHSPVQHYPQYLSSQEYFALLRVADVGLITSVRDGMNTTSLEYIICQKDNHGPLILSEFSGTAASLGNAMHINPWDLGGVAEALKEALEMPESQKASDHRKLYNYVISHTVATWSNSFLRRLLTNLTSFAQSDLTPALDRTRMLTQYAAAKKRLFMFDYDGTLTPIVKDPNAAIPADRVLRTLKALAADPRNNVWIISGRDSAFLEEWMGHITELGLSAEHGCFLRRPGSDSWENLASSMDMGWQKEVMDVFSYYTERTQGSWIEKKRVALTWHYRQADPDFGAFQARECRKALEDNVMKNWEVEVMSGKANLEVRPQFVNKGFIATRLINEYGYDAGEPPEFVLCLGDDQTDEGELLRQTLSFVIMTFETDICGSLDMFRALLKTNLPKEQVFACTVGASSKRTLASWHLLEPSDVIASIAALNKQENL
;
A
#
# COMPACT_ATOMS: atom_id res chain seq x y z
N MET A 1 -9.18 32.80 -52.50
CA MET A 1 -8.59 34.16 -52.59
C MET A 1 -7.58 34.23 -51.44
N VAL A 2 -6.27 34.19 -51.73
CA VAL A 2 -5.37 35.37 -51.87
C VAL A 2 -5.04 35.93 -50.47
N THR A 3 -3.81 35.98 -49.93
CA THR A 3 -2.40 35.64 -50.32
C THR A 3 -1.60 35.47 -48.99
N SER A 4 -0.54 34.67 -48.80
CA SER A 4 0.86 34.77 -49.31
C SER A 4 1.53 36.14 -49.01
N SER A 5 2.83 36.32 -48.71
CA SER A 5 4.01 35.41 -48.54
C SER A 5 5.26 36.24 -48.09
N ASN A 6 6.45 35.61 -47.94
CA ASN A 6 7.82 36.21 -47.83
C ASN A 6 8.15 36.92 -46.46
N ASP A 7 9.38 37.16 -45.99
CA ASP A 7 10.79 36.68 -46.18
C ASP A 7 11.63 37.22 -44.97
N GLY A 8 12.91 36.91 -44.70
CA GLY A 8 13.87 35.96 -45.28
C GLY A 8 15.35 36.40 -45.05
N ALA A 9 16.26 35.47 -44.73
CA ALA A 9 17.74 35.64 -44.54
C ALA A 9 18.24 36.56 -43.38
N ARG A 10 19.53 36.59 -42.96
CA ARG A 10 20.62 35.61 -42.64
C ARG A 10 21.93 36.44 -42.40
N ARG A 11 22.93 35.90 -41.67
CA ARG A 11 24.34 36.39 -41.45
C ARG A 11 24.56 37.49 -40.38
N ASP A 12 25.72 37.63 -39.72
CA ASP A 12 26.87 36.74 -39.41
C ASP A 12 27.73 37.36 -38.25
N SER A 13 28.47 36.53 -37.49
CA SER A 13 29.76 36.76 -36.76
C SER A 13 30.04 37.98 -35.82
N ASP A 14 30.38 37.68 -34.54
CA ASP A 14 31.58 38.04 -33.71
C ASP A 14 32.30 39.43 -33.80
N PRO A 15 33.10 39.92 -32.79
CA PRO A 15 33.75 39.22 -31.66
C PRO A 15 33.76 39.93 -30.25
N PRO A 16 34.41 39.35 -29.19
CA PRO A 16 34.49 39.90 -27.82
C PRO A 16 35.91 40.33 -27.33
N SER A 17 36.02 41.11 -26.22
CA SER A 17 37.25 41.38 -25.40
C SER A 17 37.01 42.46 -24.30
N PRO A 18 37.91 42.73 -23.31
CA PRO A 18 38.85 41.86 -22.55
C PRO A 18 39.09 42.21 -21.04
N GLY A 19 39.85 41.37 -20.31
CA GLY A 19 40.62 41.73 -19.07
C GLY A 19 39.89 41.62 -17.71
N THR A 20 40.50 41.29 -16.55
CA THR A 20 41.91 41.30 -16.07
C THR A 20 42.03 40.35 -14.85
N LYS A 21 42.80 39.24 -14.83
CA LYS A 21 44.25 39.02 -14.46
C LYS A 21 44.56 38.89 -12.91
N PRO A 22 45.70 38.29 -12.47
CA PRO A 22 45.65 37.13 -11.53
C PRO A 22 46.71 37.06 -10.39
N SER A 23 46.67 36.00 -9.56
CA SER A 23 47.77 35.50 -8.68
C SER A 23 47.41 34.11 -8.08
N THR A 24 48.27 33.12 -7.82
CA THR A 24 49.71 32.84 -8.11
C THR A 24 50.01 31.35 -7.91
N HIS A 25 51.07 30.84 -8.56
CA HIS A 25 51.63 29.48 -8.56
C HIS A 25 51.60 28.63 -7.27
N LYS A 26 51.44 27.31 -7.43
CA LYS A 26 52.58 26.36 -7.39
C LYS A 26 52.29 25.01 -8.07
N GLU A 27 53.28 24.50 -8.78
CA GLU A 27 53.27 23.19 -9.46
C GLU A 27 53.69 22.07 -8.49
N GLY A 28 53.24 20.85 -8.80
CA GLY A 28 53.65 19.58 -8.19
C GLY A 28 53.36 18.47 -9.21
N ASP A 29 54.35 17.59 -9.42
CA ASP A 29 54.55 16.90 -10.71
C ASP A 29 54.03 15.44 -10.76
N LEU A 30 54.04 14.87 -11.96
CA LEU A 30 54.02 13.44 -12.32
C LEU A 30 52.70 12.63 -12.32
N ASP A 31 52.20 12.47 -13.55
CA ASP A 31 52.02 11.19 -14.26
C ASP A 31 51.03 10.13 -13.72
N ARG A 32 49.93 9.92 -14.48
CA ARG A 32 49.18 8.65 -14.58
C ARG A 32 48.20 8.62 -15.77
N SER A 33 48.16 7.47 -16.45
CA SER A 33 47.25 7.15 -17.57
C SER A 33 45.76 7.12 -17.16
N PRO A 34 44.81 7.33 -18.10
CA PRO A 34 43.38 7.40 -17.80
C PRO A 34 42.80 6.00 -17.50
N ALA A 35 42.56 5.70 -16.22
CA ALA A 35 41.77 4.55 -15.83
C ALA A 35 40.28 4.78 -16.12
N SER A 36 39.62 3.77 -16.68
CA SER A 36 38.17 3.75 -16.88
C SER A 36 37.44 3.90 -15.53
N ARG A 37 36.43 4.79 -15.48
CA ARG A 37 35.54 4.89 -14.32
C ARG A 37 34.66 3.63 -14.28
N PRO A 38 34.60 2.87 -13.17
CA PRO A 38 33.58 1.87 -13.00
C PRO A 38 32.21 2.55 -12.83
N THR A 39 31.20 2.06 -13.52
CA THR A 39 29.80 2.47 -13.33
C THR A 39 29.29 1.96 -11.98
N THR A 40 29.30 2.82 -10.97
CA THR A 40 28.70 2.52 -9.66
C THR A 40 27.20 2.31 -9.80
N SER A 41 26.72 1.13 -9.41
CA SER A 41 25.30 0.76 -9.40
C SER A 41 24.48 1.75 -8.57
N TYR A 42 23.28 2.10 -9.04
CA TYR A 42 22.31 2.91 -8.30
C TYR A 42 21.95 2.31 -6.92
N PHE A 43 22.15 0.99 -6.75
CA PHE A 43 21.85 0.26 -5.51
C PHE A 43 23.07 0.07 -4.58
N SER A 44 24.26 0.58 -4.91
CA SER A 44 25.43 0.43 -4.02
C SER A 44 25.32 1.34 -2.79
N LEU A 45 25.12 0.74 -1.61
CA LEU A 45 25.19 1.44 -0.33
C LEU A 45 26.63 1.98 -0.08
N PRO A 46 26.79 3.20 0.44
CA PRO A 46 28.11 3.71 0.82
C PRO A 46 28.67 2.93 2.01
N HIS A 47 29.94 2.53 1.93
CA HIS A 47 30.65 1.93 3.06
C HIS A 47 30.87 2.96 4.18
N SER A 48 30.07 2.92 5.23
CA SER A 48 30.34 3.60 6.49
C SER A 48 31.36 2.80 7.31
N SER A 49 32.61 3.26 7.35
CA SER A 49 33.62 2.76 8.29
C SER A 49 33.58 3.59 9.57
N GLU A 50 32.81 3.13 10.57
CA GLU A 50 32.85 3.70 11.92
C GLU A 50 33.41 2.68 12.92
N THR A 51 34.32 3.16 13.77
CA THR A 51 35.09 2.37 14.74
C THR A 51 34.27 2.11 15.99
N HIS A 52 34.17 0.83 16.40
CA HIS A 52 33.55 0.45 17.66
C HIS A 52 34.35 0.93 18.87
N ASP A 53 33.82 1.89 19.62
CA ASP A 53 34.21 2.12 21.01
C ASP A 53 33.53 1.09 21.93
N LYS A 54 34.27 0.61 22.93
CA LYS A 54 33.82 -0.40 23.89
C LYS A 54 33.50 0.26 25.23
N ASN A 55 32.28 0.09 25.76
CA ASN A 55 32.05 0.04 27.21
C ASN A 55 30.69 -0.58 27.59
N GLU A 56 30.77 -1.49 28.57
CA GLU A 56 29.76 -2.11 29.45
C GLU A 56 28.46 -2.79 28.91
N PRO A 57 28.02 -3.91 29.53
CA PRO A 57 26.92 -4.73 29.01
C PRO A 57 25.55 -4.35 29.59
N SER A 58 24.75 -3.58 28.85
CA SER A 58 23.31 -3.54 29.09
C SER A 58 22.65 -4.85 28.62
N ALA A 59 21.81 -5.46 29.46
CA ALA A 59 21.15 -6.73 29.14
C ALA A 59 20.43 -6.70 27.78
N VAL A 60 20.81 -7.62 26.88
CA VAL A 60 20.17 -7.77 25.57
C VAL A 60 18.76 -8.33 25.78
N PRO A 61 17.70 -7.66 25.32
CA PRO A 61 16.33 -8.15 25.48
C PRO A 61 16.14 -9.47 24.70
N SER A 62 15.50 -10.43 25.33
CA SER A 62 15.42 -11.83 24.88
C SER A 62 14.35 -12.08 23.83
N SER A 63 13.43 -11.14 23.61
CA SER A 63 12.38 -11.27 22.61
C SER A 63 11.98 -9.95 21.95
N PRO A 64 11.44 -9.99 20.71
CA PRO A 64 10.85 -8.81 20.05
C PRO A 64 9.71 -8.17 20.84
N VAL A 65 9.04 -8.96 21.71
CA VAL A 65 7.96 -8.48 22.59
C VAL A 65 8.53 -7.59 23.70
N GLU A 66 9.71 -7.89 24.23
CA GLU A 66 10.42 -7.02 25.18
C GLU A 66 10.95 -5.75 24.51
N VAL A 67 11.42 -5.86 23.26
CA VAL A 67 11.90 -4.73 22.44
C VAL A 67 10.76 -3.76 22.07
N ALA A 68 9.60 -4.30 21.71
CA ALA A 68 8.39 -3.53 21.44
C ALA A 68 7.76 -2.92 22.71
N LYS A 69 8.06 -3.48 23.89
CA LYS A 69 7.50 -3.02 25.18
C LYS A 69 7.87 -1.56 25.45
N GLY A 70 6.86 -0.71 25.55
CA GLY A 70 7.05 0.73 25.76
C GLY A 70 7.52 1.52 24.53
N ALA A 71 7.41 0.98 23.32
CA ALA A 71 7.49 1.78 22.09
C ALA A 71 6.28 2.71 21.99
N ARG A 72 6.50 4.02 21.78
CA ARG A 72 5.43 5.05 21.92
C ARG A 72 4.81 5.52 20.60
N SER A 73 5.44 5.19 19.48
CA SER A 73 4.99 5.47 18.11
C SER A 73 5.49 4.40 17.14
N GLY A 74 4.85 4.25 15.97
CA GLY A 74 5.30 3.31 14.94
C GLY A 74 6.74 3.56 14.45
N ARG A 75 7.20 4.82 14.47
CA ARG A 75 8.59 5.19 14.15
C ARG A 75 9.59 4.76 15.22
N GLU A 76 9.22 4.85 16.50
CA GLU A 76 10.04 4.36 17.62
C GLU A 76 10.05 2.82 17.64
N LEU A 77 8.92 2.18 17.35
CA LEU A 77 8.83 0.72 17.19
C LEU A 77 9.74 0.24 16.05
N LEU A 78 9.71 0.90 14.88
CA LEU A 78 10.62 0.64 13.77
C LEU A 78 12.08 0.80 14.19
N ARG A 79 12.44 1.90 14.86
CA ARG A 79 13.81 2.14 15.34
C ARG A 79 14.29 1.06 16.31
N ARG A 80 13.43 0.63 17.24
CA ARG A 80 13.76 -0.43 18.21
C ARG A 80 13.91 -1.79 17.56
N LEU A 81 13.06 -2.11 16.59
CA LEU A 81 13.15 -3.37 15.85
C LEU A 81 14.33 -3.38 14.87
N SER A 82 14.68 -2.26 14.23
CA SER A 82 15.88 -2.16 13.37
C SER A 82 17.20 -2.18 14.16
N LEU A 83 17.15 -1.97 15.48
CA LEU A 83 18.29 -2.20 16.38
C LEU A 83 18.43 -3.67 16.79
N VAL A 84 17.46 -4.53 16.42
CA VAL A 84 17.42 -5.96 16.74
C VAL A 84 17.28 -6.75 15.44
N ASP A 85 18.26 -6.54 14.55
CA ASP A 85 18.28 -7.15 13.23
C ASP A 85 19.07 -8.47 13.20
N SER A 86 18.49 -9.46 12.53
CA SER A 86 19.21 -10.50 11.77
C SER A 86 20.07 -11.59 12.47
N TYR A 87 19.81 -11.98 13.73
CA TYR A 87 20.32 -13.25 14.29
C TYR A 87 19.20 -14.12 14.86
N GLY A 88 18.74 -15.10 14.07
CA GLY A 88 17.68 -16.03 14.46
C GLY A 88 16.90 -16.59 13.27
N THR A 89 17.58 -17.34 12.39
CA THR A 89 16.92 -18.25 11.45
C THR A 89 16.53 -19.53 12.18
N ASP A 90 15.48 -19.46 12.98
CA ASP A 90 14.79 -20.64 13.51
C ASP A 90 13.28 -20.46 13.37
N SER A 91 12.57 -21.58 13.38
CA SER A 91 11.12 -21.69 13.18
C SER A 91 10.30 -20.89 14.20
N MET A 92 8.99 -20.79 13.96
CA MET A 92 8.04 -20.47 15.04
C MET A 92 7.91 -21.66 16.02
N ASP A 93 9.02 -22.02 16.68
CA ASP A 93 9.08 -23.05 17.73
C ASP A 93 8.26 -22.66 18.97
N VAL A 94 7.96 -21.37 19.12
CA VAL A 94 7.02 -20.84 20.10
C VAL A 94 5.64 -20.73 19.48
N ASP A 95 4.66 -21.45 20.06
CA ASP A 95 3.25 -21.36 19.70
C ASP A 95 2.79 -19.88 19.73
N PRO A 96 2.23 -19.32 18.64
CA PRO A 96 1.82 -17.92 18.58
C PRO A 96 0.79 -17.56 19.67
N ARG A 97 0.00 -18.53 20.15
CA ARG A 97 -0.98 -18.37 21.22
C ARG A 97 -0.32 -18.15 22.58
N THR A 98 0.83 -18.77 22.84
CA THR A 98 1.60 -18.59 24.08
C THR A 98 2.51 -17.36 24.01
N ALA A 99 3.00 -17.00 22.82
CA ALA A 99 3.76 -15.77 22.59
C ALA A 99 2.90 -14.49 22.75
N HIS A 100 1.61 -14.54 22.39
CA HIS A 100 0.71 -13.39 22.39
C HIS A 100 -0.64 -13.67 23.10
N PRO A 101 -0.65 -13.98 24.41
CA PRO A 101 -1.86 -14.41 25.13
C PRO A 101 -2.96 -13.33 25.15
N GLY A 102 -2.60 -12.06 25.07
CA GLY A 102 -3.55 -10.94 25.00
C GLY A 102 -4.39 -10.89 23.71
N LEU A 103 -3.92 -11.50 22.61
CA LEU A 103 -4.62 -11.48 21.32
C LEU A 103 -5.71 -12.56 21.17
N ARG A 104 -5.78 -13.53 22.11
CA ARG A 104 -6.75 -14.64 22.07
C ARG A 104 -6.81 -15.35 20.69
N LEU A 105 -5.64 -15.61 20.11
CA LEU A 105 -5.50 -16.24 18.80
C LEU A 105 -6.10 -17.67 18.82
N SER A 106 -6.80 -18.04 17.76
CA SER A 106 -7.32 -19.41 17.58
C SER A 106 -6.20 -20.40 17.23
N GLY A 107 -5.18 -19.92 16.51
CA GLY A 107 -4.16 -20.75 15.85
C GLY A 107 -4.49 -21.06 14.38
N ASN A 108 -5.59 -20.54 13.83
CA ASN A 108 -5.91 -20.70 12.41
C ASN A 108 -5.44 -19.49 11.57
N ILE A 109 -5.04 -19.77 10.32
CA ILE A 109 -4.84 -18.75 9.27
C ILE A 109 -5.78 -19.06 8.11
N ILE A 110 -6.55 -18.07 7.68
CA ILE A 110 -7.40 -18.11 6.49
C ILE A 110 -6.73 -17.25 5.41
N SER A 111 -6.07 -17.87 4.44
CA SER A 111 -5.50 -17.13 3.31
C SER A 111 -6.55 -16.98 2.20
N ALA A 112 -6.69 -15.79 1.63
CA ALA A 112 -7.62 -15.47 0.55
C ALA A 112 -6.84 -15.03 -0.70
N THR A 113 -6.97 -15.80 -1.79
CA THR A 113 -6.32 -15.53 -3.07
C THR A 113 -7.33 -15.55 -4.21
N PHE A 114 -7.05 -14.85 -5.31
CA PHE A 114 -7.98 -14.81 -6.45
C PHE A 114 -8.32 -16.21 -6.98
N ALA A 115 -7.31 -17.03 -7.29
CA ALA A 115 -7.50 -18.36 -7.85
C ALA A 115 -6.78 -19.43 -7.03
N ILE A 116 -7.45 -20.55 -6.79
CA ILE A 116 -6.85 -21.73 -6.12
C ILE A 116 -5.67 -22.30 -6.94
N PRO A 117 -4.71 -23.01 -6.29
CA PRO A 117 -3.54 -23.62 -6.95
C PRO A 117 -3.87 -24.75 -7.94
N PHE A 118 -5.15 -25.00 -8.18
CA PHE A 118 -5.66 -26.01 -9.10
C PHE A 118 -6.48 -25.41 -10.22
N GLN A 119 -6.54 -26.14 -11.32
CA GLN A 119 -7.39 -25.88 -12.47
C GLN A 119 -8.34 -27.07 -12.66
N LEU A 120 -9.63 -26.77 -12.63
CA LEU A 120 -10.69 -27.72 -12.93
C LEU A 120 -10.81 -27.91 -14.44
N THR A 121 -10.84 -29.17 -14.86
CA THR A 121 -11.12 -29.55 -16.24
C THR A 121 -12.28 -30.52 -16.30
N HIS A 122 -13.15 -30.34 -17.29
CA HIS A 122 -14.31 -31.19 -17.54
C HIS A 122 -14.13 -31.93 -18.88
N ASP A 123 -14.17 -33.26 -18.85
CA ASP A 123 -14.11 -34.12 -20.02
C ASP A 123 -15.49 -34.18 -20.71
N PRO A 124 -15.57 -34.21 -22.05
CA PRO A 124 -16.80 -34.53 -22.78
C PRO A 124 -17.56 -35.79 -22.30
N LYS A 125 -16.89 -36.72 -21.61
CA LYS A 125 -17.49 -37.91 -20.97
C LYS A 125 -18.17 -37.65 -19.61
N GLY A 126 -18.19 -36.40 -19.13
CA GLY A 126 -18.78 -36.06 -17.82
C GLY A 126 -17.85 -36.32 -16.63
N HIS A 127 -16.54 -36.35 -16.85
CA HIS A 127 -15.56 -36.55 -15.77
C HIS A 127 -14.84 -35.25 -15.40
N TRP A 128 -14.66 -35.03 -14.11
CA TRP A 128 -13.91 -33.92 -13.55
C TRP A 128 -12.46 -34.33 -13.24
N ASP A 129 -11.51 -33.49 -13.61
CA ASP A 129 -10.07 -33.72 -13.38
C ASP A 129 -9.39 -32.43 -12.90
N LEU A 130 -8.46 -32.57 -11.96
CA LEU A 130 -7.85 -31.51 -11.17
C LEU A 130 -6.35 -31.43 -11.47
N THR A 131 -5.92 -30.36 -12.14
CA THR A 131 -4.52 -30.17 -12.55
C THR A 131 -3.89 -28.99 -11.81
N SER A 132 -2.56 -28.98 -11.65
CA SER A 132 -1.88 -27.85 -10.99
C SER A 132 -1.89 -26.59 -11.86
N ARG A 133 -2.26 -25.45 -11.26
CA ARG A 133 -2.34 -24.16 -11.93
C ARG A 133 -0.94 -23.56 -12.12
N ARG A 134 -0.58 -23.29 -13.37
CA ARG A 134 0.70 -22.66 -13.74
C ARG A 134 0.67 -21.15 -13.51
N GLY A 135 1.82 -20.56 -13.19
CA GLY A 135 2.07 -19.12 -13.32
C GLY A 135 2.42 -18.35 -12.05
N THR A 136 2.14 -18.87 -10.85
CA THR A 136 2.37 -18.20 -9.55
C THR A 136 2.94 -19.18 -8.51
N SER A 137 4.15 -19.69 -8.76
CA SER A 137 4.83 -20.67 -7.89
C SER A 137 4.98 -20.16 -6.44
N ALA A 138 5.73 -19.09 -6.24
CA ALA A 138 6.08 -18.59 -4.90
C ALA A 138 4.86 -18.36 -3.95
N LEU A 139 3.73 -17.86 -4.48
CA LEU A 139 2.53 -17.68 -3.65
C LEU A 139 1.89 -19.02 -3.26
N PHE A 140 1.81 -19.98 -4.18
CA PHE A 140 1.29 -21.31 -3.88
C PHE A 140 2.24 -22.14 -2.98
N ASP A 141 3.56 -21.98 -3.15
CA ASP A 141 4.58 -22.54 -2.26
C ASP A 141 4.42 -21.98 -0.82
N SER A 142 4.03 -20.71 -0.67
CA SER A 142 3.74 -20.11 0.64
C SER A 142 2.53 -20.77 1.33
N PHE A 143 1.48 -21.10 0.56
CA PHE A 143 0.30 -21.79 1.09
C PHE A 143 0.60 -23.25 1.44
N ALA A 144 1.42 -23.94 0.63
CA ALA A 144 1.89 -25.29 0.93
C ALA A 144 2.78 -25.30 2.19
N HIS A 145 3.61 -24.27 2.40
CA HIS A 145 4.38 -24.12 3.62
C HIS A 145 3.49 -23.88 4.85
N LEU A 146 2.52 -22.95 4.78
CA LEU A 146 1.57 -22.69 5.87
C LEU A 146 0.67 -23.90 6.19
N SER A 147 0.36 -24.75 5.20
CA SER A 147 -0.36 -26.02 5.40
C SER A 147 0.52 -27.21 5.78
N SER A 148 1.82 -27.01 5.99
CA SER A 148 2.75 -28.08 6.39
C SER A 148 2.98 -28.12 7.91
N ASP A 149 3.31 -29.31 8.41
CA ASP A 149 3.66 -29.56 9.83
C ASP A 149 4.88 -28.77 10.34
N LYS A 150 5.56 -28.02 9.45
CA LYS A 150 6.66 -27.10 9.78
C LYS A 150 6.21 -25.79 10.42
N THR A 151 4.90 -25.54 10.51
CA THR A 151 4.35 -24.32 11.13
C THR A 151 3.31 -24.68 12.20
N PRO A 152 3.18 -23.89 13.27
CA PRO A 152 2.19 -24.14 14.32
C PRO A 152 0.75 -23.73 13.92
N TRP A 153 0.53 -23.33 12.66
CA TRP A 153 -0.71 -22.74 12.18
C TRP A 153 -1.60 -23.77 11.47
N ASN A 154 -2.89 -23.77 11.78
CA ASN A 154 -3.89 -24.49 11.01
C ASN A 154 -4.34 -23.64 9.81
N HIS A 155 -3.74 -23.88 8.65
CA HIS A 155 -3.97 -23.07 7.45
C HIS A 155 -5.14 -23.58 6.59
N THR A 156 -6.04 -22.67 6.22
CA THR A 156 -7.13 -22.88 5.25
C THR A 156 -7.01 -21.88 4.11
N LEU A 157 -7.00 -22.35 2.87
CA LEU A 157 -7.00 -21.51 1.68
C LEU A 157 -8.42 -21.27 1.17
N VAL A 158 -8.76 -20.03 0.83
CA VAL A 158 -10.01 -19.62 0.17
C VAL A 158 -9.67 -18.95 -1.17
N GLY A 159 -10.33 -19.37 -2.25
CA GLY A 159 -10.14 -18.75 -3.57
C GLY A 159 -11.13 -19.22 -4.62
N TRP A 160 -11.28 -18.48 -5.72
CA TRP A 160 -12.12 -18.89 -6.85
C TRP A 160 -11.48 -20.07 -7.59
N THR A 161 -12.31 -20.94 -8.17
CA THR A 161 -11.87 -22.10 -8.95
C THR A 161 -11.07 -21.75 -10.21
N GLY A 162 -11.10 -20.49 -10.64
CA GLY A 162 -10.74 -20.08 -12.01
C GLY A 162 -11.79 -20.55 -13.02
N GLU A 163 -11.53 -20.26 -14.30
CA GLU A 163 -12.30 -20.83 -15.40
C GLU A 163 -12.14 -22.35 -15.44
N ILE A 164 -13.27 -23.04 -15.44
CA ILE A 164 -13.33 -24.47 -15.73
C ILE A 164 -13.14 -24.64 -17.24
N GLN A 165 -12.15 -25.45 -17.63
CA GLN A 165 -11.86 -25.74 -19.04
C GLN A 165 -12.52 -27.04 -19.48
N THR A 166 -13.20 -27.03 -20.62
CA THR A 166 -13.59 -28.27 -21.32
C THR A 166 -12.39 -28.80 -22.10
N LYS A 167 -11.99 -30.06 -21.90
CA LYS A 167 -10.79 -30.63 -22.55
C LYS A 167 -10.98 -30.76 -24.07
N PRO A 168 -10.16 -30.10 -24.91
CA PRO A 168 -9.94 -30.53 -26.29
C PRO A 168 -8.88 -31.64 -26.31
N TYR A 169 -8.96 -32.54 -27.29
CA TYR A 169 -8.09 -33.70 -27.39
C TYR A 169 -6.72 -33.33 -28.00
N ALA A 170 -5.70 -33.04 -27.18
CA ALA A 170 -4.28 -33.12 -27.56
C ALA A 170 -3.35 -33.01 -26.33
N ARG A 171 -2.42 -33.96 -26.17
CA ARG A 171 -1.19 -33.73 -25.39
C ARG A 171 -0.25 -32.86 -26.23
N ALA A 172 0.39 -31.85 -25.63
CA ALA A 172 1.55 -31.23 -26.24
C ALA A 172 2.67 -32.28 -26.38
N ALA A 173 3.30 -32.35 -27.55
CA ALA A 173 4.49 -33.18 -27.76
C ALA A 173 5.70 -32.58 -27.00
N SER A 174 6.60 -33.44 -26.53
CA SER A 174 7.87 -33.02 -25.93
C SER A 174 8.74 -32.32 -26.97
N ILE A 175 9.46 -31.25 -26.59
CA ILE A 175 10.40 -30.58 -27.51
C ILE A 175 11.64 -31.46 -27.77
N LEU A 176 11.89 -32.45 -26.91
CA LEU A 176 13.13 -33.24 -26.88
C LEU A 176 12.97 -34.68 -27.38
N GLN A 177 11.83 -35.04 -28.00
CA GLN A 177 11.66 -36.37 -28.62
C GLN A 177 12.15 -36.39 -30.07
N ASP A 178 13.33 -37.00 -30.27
CA ASP A 178 13.92 -37.33 -31.57
C ASP A 178 13.57 -38.79 -31.93
N ASP A 179 12.36 -39.03 -32.44
CA ASP A 179 11.91 -40.37 -32.84
C ASP A 179 12.54 -40.79 -34.18
N GLY A 180 13.80 -41.20 -34.11
CA GLY A 180 14.54 -41.87 -35.17
C GLY A 180 14.03 -43.28 -35.49
N THR A 181 12.76 -43.43 -35.87
CA THR A 181 12.27 -44.64 -36.58
C THR A 181 11.39 -44.25 -37.77
N ALA A 182 11.86 -44.55 -38.98
CA ALA A 182 11.09 -44.37 -40.19
C ALA A 182 9.97 -45.41 -40.28
N ASN A 183 8.72 -45.00 -40.07
CA ASN A 183 7.54 -45.74 -40.49
C ASN A 183 6.60 -44.82 -41.26
N ALA A 184 6.20 -45.27 -42.46
CA ALA A 184 5.55 -44.42 -43.45
C ALA A 184 4.06 -44.20 -43.15
N ALA A 185 3.75 -43.10 -42.46
CA ALA A 185 2.45 -42.46 -42.50
C ALA A 185 2.66 -40.94 -42.48
N THR A 186 2.55 -40.29 -43.64
CA THR A 186 2.71 -38.82 -43.78
C THR A 186 1.71 -38.09 -42.87
N PRO A 187 2.16 -37.34 -41.85
CA PRO A 187 1.28 -36.43 -41.14
C PRO A 187 0.92 -35.28 -42.08
N ALA A 188 -0.36 -34.93 -42.16
CA ALA A 188 -0.81 -33.82 -42.99
C ALA A 188 -0.15 -32.51 -42.49
N SER A 189 0.62 -31.86 -43.36
CA SER A 189 1.31 -30.62 -43.04
C SER A 189 0.34 -29.52 -42.68
N VAL A 190 0.37 -29.06 -41.43
CA VAL A 190 -0.30 -27.81 -41.03
C VAL A 190 0.41 -26.65 -41.76
N PRO A 191 -0.29 -25.84 -42.57
CA PRO A 191 0.36 -24.80 -43.34
C PRO A 191 0.89 -23.70 -42.44
N ILE A 192 2.14 -23.28 -42.69
CA ILE A 192 2.89 -22.28 -41.90
C ILE A 192 2.20 -20.90 -41.86
N ASN A 193 1.26 -20.65 -42.78
CA ASN A 193 0.38 -19.48 -42.78
C ASN A 193 -1.04 -19.88 -43.22
N LYS A 194 -2.09 -19.33 -42.60
CA LYS A 194 -3.51 -19.47 -43.05
C LYS A 194 -3.70 -19.07 -44.52
N SER A 195 -2.94 -18.11 -45.02
CA SER A 195 -2.96 -17.66 -46.42
C SER A 195 -2.46 -18.70 -47.44
N SER A 196 -1.78 -19.75 -46.96
CA SER A 196 -1.20 -20.82 -47.79
C SER A 196 -1.93 -22.17 -47.65
N ALA A 197 -3.15 -22.17 -47.09
CA ALA A 197 -4.01 -23.35 -47.12
C ALA A 197 -4.53 -23.59 -48.56
N PRO A 198 -4.46 -24.83 -49.10
CA PRO A 198 -4.98 -25.12 -50.44
C PRO A 198 -6.51 -24.96 -50.48
N TYR A 199 -7.02 -24.35 -51.56
CA TYR A 199 -8.46 -24.23 -51.79
C TYR A 199 -9.10 -25.62 -51.98
N PRO A 200 -10.17 -25.98 -51.23
CA PRO A 200 -10.85 -27.26 -51.40
C PRO A 200 -11.54 -27.36 -52.77
N LEU A 201 -11.16 -28.35 -53.58
CA LEU A 201 -11.71 -28.56 -54.92
C LEU A 201 -13.07 -29.29 -54.96
N ASN A 202 -13.66 -29.63 -53.82
CA ASN A 202 -15.00 -30.22 -53.73
C ASN A 202 -15.96 -29.27 -53.03
N GLY A 203 -17.08 -28.95 -53.70
CA GLY A 203 -18.15 -28.07 -53.23
C GLY A 203 -19.02 -28.64 -52.10
N ALA A 204 -18.42 -29.36 -51.15
CA ALA A 204 -19.06 -29.65 -49.88
C ALA A 204 -19.04 -28.36 -49.04
N HIS A 205 -20.21 -27.78 -48.77
CA HIS A 205 -20.32 -26.72 -47.78
C HIS A 205 -19.69 -27.21 -46.47
N PRO A 206 -18.77 -26.46 -45.84
CA PRO A 206 -18.34 -26.81 -44.50
C PRO A 206 -19.59 -26.76 -43.61
N ASN A 207 -19.91 -27.87 -42.95
CA ASN A 207 -20.87 -27.85 -41.85
C ASN A 207 -20.48 -26.67 -40.94
N PRO A 208 -21.44 -25.84 -40.51
CA PRO A 208 -21.16 -24.84 -39.48
C PRO A 208 -20.47 -25.58 -38.34
N ARG A 209 -19.26 -25.15 -37.98
CA ARG A 209 -18.64 -25.62 -36.75
C ARG A 209 -19.56 -25.14 -35.64
N GLU A 210 -20.37 -26.04 -35.10
CA GLU A 210 -21.11 -25.79 -33.88
C GLU A 210 -20.07 -25.41 -32.84
N HIS A 211 -20.03 -24.11 -32.51
CA HIS A 211 -19.27 -23.66 -31.37
C HIS A 211 -19.87 -24.37 -30.17
N PRO A 212 -19.10 -25.17 -29.40
CA PRO A 212 -19.63 -25.75 -28.17
C PRO A 212 -20.17 -24.59 -27.33
N PRO A 213 -21.38 -24.72 -26.76
CA PRO A 213 -22.04 -23.58 -26.14
C PRO A 213 -21.14 -23.00 -25.05
N ASP A 214 -20.99 -21.67 -25.05
CA ASP A 214 -20.34 -20.86 -24.01
C ASP A 214 -21.11 -20.92 -22.67
N HIS A 215 -21.92 -21.97 -22.45
CA HIS A 215 -22.80 -22.21 -21.32
C HIS A 215 -22.47 -23.56 -20.70
N MET A 216 -21.86 -23.53 -19.52
CA MET A 216 -21.52 -24.73 -18.76
C MET A 216 -22.31 -24.73 -17.45
N THR A 217 -22.82 -25.90 -17.07
CA THR A 217 -23.56 -26.12 -15.82
C THR A 217 -22.78 -27.10 -14.94
N ILE A 218 -22.73 -26.86 -13.63
CA ILE A 218 -22.24 -27.85 -12.65
C ILE A 218 -23.38 -28.29 -11.73
N SER A 219 -23.53 -29.61 -11.60
CA SER A 219 -24.55 -30.15 -10.69
C SER A 219 -24.20 -29.88 -9.23
N ARG A 220 -25.20 -29.77 -8.36
CA ARG A 220 -24.96 -29.66 -6.91
C ARG A 220 -24.15 -30.84 -6.36
N SER A 221 -24.37 -32.06 -6.89
CA SER A 221 -23.62 -33.27 -6.55
C SER A 221 -22.15 -33.19 -6.90
N ASP A 222 -21.81 -32.76 -8.11
CA ASP A 222 -20.42 -32.66 -8.58
C ASP A 222 -19.67 -31.57 -7.80
N ARG A 223 -20.34 -30.44 -7.55
CA ARG A 223 -19.78 -29.34 -6.76
C ARG A 223 -19.44 -29.78 -5.34
N ASN A 224 -20.35 -30.50 -4.68
CA ASN A 224 -20.13 -31.10 -3.37
C ASN A 224 -19.00 -32.16 -3.37
N HIS A 225 -18.83 -32.90 -4.46
CA HIS A 225 -17.74 -33.86 -4.60
C HIS A 225 -16.39 -33.14 -4.74
N LEU A 226 -16.30 -32.14 -5.61
CA LEU A 226 -15.08 -31.34 -5.81
C LEU A 226 -14.70 -30.54 -4.56
N GLU A 227 -15.67 -29.99 -3.83
CA GLU A 227 -15.43 -29.33 -2.54
C GLU A 227 -14.80 -30.29 -1.53
N LYS A 228 -15.32 -31.53 -1.40
CA LYS A 228 -14.71 -32.54 -0.52
C LYS A 228 -13.27 -32.85 -0.93
N THR A 229 -13.03 -33.08 -2.23
CA THR A 229 -11.69 -33.38 -2.77
C THR A 229 -10.68 -32.25 -2.52
N LEU A 230 -11.10 -30.98 -2.63
CA LEU A 230 -10.26 -29.81 -2.36
C LEU A 230 -10.03 -29.58 -0.85
N ILE A 231 -11.02 -29.87 -0.01
CA ILE A 231 -10.91 -29.76 1.45
C ILE A 231 -9.97 -30.84 2.02
N SER A 232 -9.98 -32.05 1.46
CA SER A 232 -9.14 -33.18 1.89
C SER A 232 -7.84 -33.33 1.07
N HIS A 233 -7.42 -32.32 0.31
CA HIS A 233 -6.24 -32.44 -0.55
C HIS A 233 -4.94 -32.44 0.27
N SER A 234 -3.97 -33.28 -0.13
CA SER A 234 -2.71 -33.50 0.60
C SER A 234 -1.79 -32.27 0.67
N SER A 235 -2.01 -31.26 -0.18
CA SER A 235 -1.27 -30.01 -0.20
C SER A 235 -1.83 -28.92 0.73
N GLY A 236 -2.92 -29.21 1.45
CA GLY A 236 -3.59 -28.26 2.34
C GLY A 236 -5.08 -28.08 2.05
N ARG A 237 -5.82 -27.74 3.11
CA ARG A 237 -7.27 -27.55 3.10
C ARG A 237 -7.66 -26.36 2.22
N THR A 238 -8.27 -26.64 1.07
CA THR A 238 -8.72 -25.62 0.12
C THR A 238 -10.25 -25.54 0.07
N ILE A 239 -10.80 -24.34 0.22
CA ILE A 239 -12.23 -24.03 0.16
C ILE A 239 -12.46 -23.20 -1.11
N PRO A 240 -13.05 -23.78 -2.17
CA PRO A 240 -13.31 -23.04 -3.40
C PRO A 240 -14.47 -22.04 -3.22
N ILE A 241 -14.43 -21.02 -4.06
CA ILE A 241 -15.53 -20.11 -4.36
C ILE A 241 -15.96 -20.36 -5.80
N TRP A 242 -17.27 -20.47 -6.01
CA TRP A 242 -17.88 -20.63 -7.32
C TRP A 242 -18.56 -19.32 -7.72
N LEU A 243 -18.17 -18.76 -8.88
CA LEU A 243 -18.69 -17.48 -9.37
C LEU A 243 -19.57 -17.70 -10.60
N GLY A 244 -20.81 -18.11 -10.36
CA GLY A 244 -21.84 -18.31 -11.39
C GLY A 244 -22.55 -17.01 -11.79
N ASP A 245 -23.38 -17.06 -12.82
CA ASP A 245 -24.06 -15.85 -13.32
C ASP A 245 -25.18 -15.32 -12.41
N GLY A 246 -25.74 -16.19 -11.57
CA GLY A 246 -26.85 -15.92 -10.66
C GLY A 246 -26.89 -16.92 -9.50
N PRO A 247 -27.98 -16.93 -8.70
CA PRO A 247 -28.20 -17.96 -7.69
C PRO A 247 -28.36 -19.35 -8.31
N GLU A 248 -28.32 -20.39 -7.47
CA GLU A 248 -28.65 -21.76 -7.87
C GLU A 248 -30.07 -21.84 -8.45
N ASP A 249 -30.29 -22.74 -9.42
CA ASP A 249 -31.63 -23.03 -9.94
C ASP A 249 -32.45 -23.89 -8.94
N GLU A 250 -33.69 -24.27 -9.32
CA GLU A 250 -34.56 -25.10 -8.47
C GLU A 250 -33.98 -26.50 -8.16
N ASN A 251 -33.03 -26.98 -8.98
CA ASN A 251 -32.33 -28.25 -8.79
C ASN A 251 -31.07 -28.10 -7.92
N GLY A 252 -30.63 -26.86 -7.66
CA GLY A 252 -29.39 -26.53 -6.96
C GLY A 252 -28.18 -26.38 -7.89
N ASP A 253 -28.38 -26.35 -9.21
CA ASP A 253 -27.33 -26.31 -10.22
C ASP A 253 -26.85 -24.87 -10.47
N MET A 254 -25.58 -24.71 -10.87
CA MET A 254 -24.98 -23.41 -11.16
C MET A 254 -24.58 -23.31 -12.62
N HIS A 255 -24.94 -22.18 -13.25
CA HIS A 255 -24.63 -21.88 -14.64
C HIS A 255 -23.50 -20.86 -14.77
N PHE A 256 -22.67 -21.05 -15.81
CA PHE A 256 -21.54 -20.22 -16.14
C PHE A 256 -21.53 -19.88 -17.63
N LYS A 257 -21.71 -18.60 -17.97
CA LYS A 257 -21.59 -18.03 -19.31
C LYS A 257 -20.23 -17.34 -19.49
N ASP A 258 -20.08 -16.14 -18.94
CA ASP A 258 -18.85 -15.36 -19.08
C ASP A 258 -17.96 -15.46 -17.83
N GLN A 259 -17.40 -16.65 -17.56
CA GLN A 259 -16.51 -16.89 -16.41
C GLN A 259 -15.36 -15.86 -16.32
N SER A 260 -14.90 -15.34 -17.45
CA SER A 260 -13.83 -14.33 -17.48
C SER A 260 -14.22 -12.94 -16.96
N ARG A 261 -15.51 -12.67 -16.75
CA ARG A 261 -15.99 -11.35 -16.28
C ARG A 261 -15.33 -10.93 -14.95
N TRP A 262 -15.08 -11.90 -14.08
CA TRP A 262 -14.54 -11.70 -12.73
C TRP A 262 -13.09 -11.19 -12.71
N ARG A 263 -12.28 -11.51 -13.74
CA ARG A 263 -10.92 -10.96 -13.89
C ARG A 263 -10.87 -9.61 -14.60
N LYS A 264 -11.91 -9.20 -15.35
CA LYS A 264 -11.86 -8.04 -16.27
C LYS A 264 -11.40 -6.76 -15.59
N TYR A 265 -12.05 -6.32 -14.52
CA TYR A 265 -11.68 -5.06 -13.86
C TYR A 265 -10.26 -5.11 -13.26
N ALA A 266 -9.90 -6.25 -12.66
CA ALA A 266 -8.60 -6.44 -12.03
C ALA A 266 -7.45 -6.43 -13.07
N GLU A 267 -7.59 -7.17 -14.18
CA GLU A 267 -6.58 -7.25 -15.23
C GLU A 267 -6.58 -6.04 -16.18
N HIS A 268 -7.76 -5.48 -16.50
CA HIS A 268 -7.88 -4.36 -17.42
C HIS A 268 -7.57 -3.02 -16.72
N GLU A 269 -8.21 -2.70 -15.59
CA GLU A 269 -8.05 -1.40 -14.92
C GLU A 269 -6.87 -1.40 -13.95
N LEU A 270 -6.87 -2.29 -12.96
CA LEU A 270 -5.90 -2.23 -11.86
C LEU A 270 -4.50 -2.63 -12.31
N TYR A 271 -4.35 -3.80 -12.94
CA TYR A 271 -3.06 -4.33 -13.34
C TYR A 271 -2.34 -3.39 -14.32
N THR A 272 -3.02 -2.90 -15.36
CA THR A 272 -2.39 -1.99 -16.34
C THR A 272 -1.92 -0.69 -15.69
N LEU A 273 -2.77 -0.06 -14.86
CA LEU A 273 -2.45 1.19 -14.16
C LEU A 273 -1.30 1.04 -13.19
N PHE A 274 -1.27 -0.07 -12.43
CA PHE A 274 -0.23 -0.37 -11.45
C PHE A 274 1.15 -0.60 -12.12
N HIS A 275 1.13 -1.06 -13.39
CA HIS A 275 2.28 -1.18 -14.26
C HIS A 275 2.54 0.07 -15.15
N TYR A 276 1.98 1.23 -14.79
CA TYR A 276 2.17 2.52 -15.50
C TYR A 276 1.71 2.53 -16.97
N ARG A 277 0.72 1.71 -17.29
CA ARG A 277 -0.01 1.79 -18.56
C ARG A 277 -1.36 2.46 -18.35
N GLN A 278 -1.77 3.24 -19.34
CA GLN A 278 -3.11 3.79 -19.47
C GLN A 278 -3.71 3.29 -20.78
N HIS A 279 -5.03 3.13 -20.80
CA HIS A 279 -5.78 2.82 -22.00
C HIS A 279 -6.04 4.09 -22.81
N GLY A 280 -6.41 3.91 -24.08
CA GLY A 280 -7.03 4.98 -24.85
C GLY A 280 -8.41 5.35 -24.26
N PRO A 281 -8.95 6.53 -24.60
CA PRO A 281 -10.28 6.92 -24.14
C PRO A 281 -11.36 5.94 -24.65
N ASP A 282 -12.21 5.47 -23.74
CA ASP A 282 -13.38 4.64 -24.04
C ASP A 282 -14.69 5.36 -23.66
N ASP A 283 -15.84 4.68 -23.79
CA ASP A 283 -17.14 5.24 -23.44
C ASP A 283 -17.51 5.11 -21.95
N GLY A 284 -16.60 4.58 -21.12
CA GLY A 284 -16.77 4.35 -19.70
C GLY A 284 -17.90 3.37 -19.32
N ARG A 285 -18.50 2.64 -20.27
CA ARG A 285 -19.58 1.68 -19.95
C ARG A 285 -19.01 0.36 -19.44
N THR A 286 -17.94 -0.12 -20.07
CA THR A 286 -17.24 -1.36 -19.69
C THR A 286 -16.65 -1.29 -18.28
N GLU A 287 -16.09 -0.14 -17.87
CA GLU A 287 -15.63 0.10 -16.49
C GLU A 287 -16.76 -0.16 -15.49
N LYS A 288 -17.93 0.47 -15.69
CA LYS A 288 -19.05 0.38 -14.73
C LYS A 288 -19.56 -1.05 -14.55
N THR A 289 -19.67 -1.81 -15.63
CA THR A 289 -20.10 -3.21 -15.57
C THR A 289 -19.04 -4.08 -14.90
N SER A 290 -17.77 -3.95 -15.28
CA SER A 290 -16.68 -4.75 -14.70
C SER A 290 -16.41 -4.39 -13.23
N TRP A 291 -16.60 -3.13 -12.83
CA TRP A 291 -16.55 -2.71 -11.42
C TRP A 291 -17.64 -3.38 -10.58
N ALA A 292 -18.88 -3.45 -11.08
CA ALA A 292 -19.97 -4.13 -10.38
C ALA A 292 -19.68 -5.62 -10.17
N ASP A 293 -19.05 -6.27 -11.14
CA ASP A 293 -18.59 -7.66 -11.02
C ASP A 293 -17.44 -7.82 -10.02
N TYR A 294 -16.49 -6.88 -10.00
CA TYR A 294 -15.38 -6.85 -9.05
C TYR A 294 -15.84 -6.67 -7.59
N VAL A 295 -16.80 -5.77 -7.35
CA VAL A 295 -17.44 -5.58 -6.04
C VAL A 295 -18.20 -6.85 -5.62
N ARG A 296 -19.01 -7.43 -6.51
CA ARG A 296 -19.78 -8.66 -6.24
C ARG A 296 -18.85 -9.82 -5.89
N MET A 297 -17.77 -10.01 -6.64
CA MET A 297 -16.75 -11.01 -6.34
C MET A 297 -16.16 -10.82 -4.94
N ASN A 298 -15.73 -9.59 -4.59
CA ASN A 298 -15.18 -9.29 -3.27
C ASN A 298 -16.21 -9.53 -2.15
N GLN A 299 -17.51 -9.29 -2.39
CA GLN A 299 -18.59 -9.64 -1.46
C GLN A 299 -18.72 -11.16 -1.28
N THR A 300 -18.74 -11.95 -2.35
CA THR A 300 -18.80 -13.42 -2.27
C THR A 300 -17.59 -14.02 -1.54
N PHE A 301 -16.41 -13.43 -1.72
CA PHE A 301 -15.22 -13.78 -0.93
C PHE A 301 -15.43 -13.49 0.56
N ALA A 302 -15.96 -12.31 0.92
CA ALA A 302 -16.26 -11.97 2.31
C ALA A 302 -17.30 -12.93 2.92
N ASP A 303 -18.39 -13.21 2.21
CA ASP A 303 -19.44 -14.14 2.64
C ASP A 303 -18.86 -15.55 2.93
N ARG A 304 -17.98 -16.05 2.05
CA ARG A 304 -17.37 -17.38 2.22
C ARG A 304 -16.39 -17.44 3.38
N ILE A 305 -15.58 -16.39 3.59
CA ILE A 305 -14.66 -16.28 4.73
C ILE A 305 -15.43 -16.19 6.06
N LEU A 306 -16.49 -15.39 6.11
CA LEU A 306 -17.28 -15.20 7.34
C LEU A 306 -18.04 -16.46 7.75
N HIS A 307 -18.38 -17.35 6.81
CA HIS A 307 -19.00 -18.64 7.12
C HIS A 307 -18.04 -19.63 7.82
N ILE A 308 -16.72 -19.45 7.67
CA ILE A 308 -15.70 -20.33 8.27
C ILE A 308 -14.93 -19.67 9.42
N TYR A 309 -14.95 -18.34 9.50
CA TYR A 309 -14.19 -17.53 10.46
C TYR A 309 -14.61 -17.80 11.90
N GLN A 310 -13.60 -17.95 12.77
CA GLN A 310 -13.75 -18.00 14.21
C GLN A 310 -13.05 -16.80 14.87
N PRO A 311 -13.58 -16.27 15.99
CA PRO A 311 -12.90 -15.19 16.71
C PRO A 311 -11.47 -15.56 17.10
N GLY A 312 -10.51 -14.75 16.68
CA GLY A 312 -9.08 -14.99 16.89
C GLY A 312 -8.34 -15.60 15.68
N ASP A 313 -9.04 -15.91 14.59
CA ASP A 313 -8.42 -16.28 13.31
C ASP A 313 -7.71 -15.07 12.68
N ILE A 314 -6.60 -15.33 11.98
CA ILE A 314 -5.92 -14.35 11.12
C ILE A 314 -6.39 -14.55 9.68
N VAL A 315 -6.93 -13.52 9.05
CA VAL A 315 -7.25 -13.53 7.61
C VAL A 315 -6.13 -12.84 6.84
N TRP A 316 -5.52 -13.53 5.88
CA TRP A 316 -4.45 -12.99 5.04
C TRP A 316 -4.90 -12.90 3.58
N ILE A 317 -5.05 -11.69 3.07
CA ILE A 317 -5.60 -11.42 1.74
C ILE A 317 -4.47 -11.07 0.77
N HIS A 318 -4.53 -11.66 -0.44
CA HIS A 318 -3.49 -11.52 -1.44
C HIS A 318 -3.98 -10.85 -2.74
N ASP A 319 -3.20 -9.86 -3.15
CA ASP A 319 -3.14 -9.25 -4.48
C ASP A 319 -4.32 -8.37 -4.93
N TYR A 320 -4.12 -7.67 -6.06
CA TYR A 320 -4.99 -6.62 -6.61
C TYR A 320 -6.44 -7.06 -6.93
N HIS A 321 -6.72 -8.35 -7.01
CA HIS A 321 -8.07 -8.88 -7.21
C HIS A 321 -8.97 -8.67 -5.98
N LEU A 322 -8.39 -8.61 -4.77
CA LEU A 322 -9.12 -8.63 -3.50
C LEU A 322 -8.90 -7.36 -2.67
N MET A 323 -8.68 -6.20 -3.33
CA MET A 323 -8.40 -4.94 -2.63
C MET A 323 -9.58 -4.40 -1.83
N LEU A 324 -10.83 -4.80 -2.12
CA LEU A 324 -12.01 -4.33 -1.35
C LEU A 324 -12.31 -5.21 -0.14
N LEU A 325 -11.90 -6.48 -0.21
CA LEU A 325 -12.18 -7.51 0.79
C LEU A 325 -11.79 -7.12 2.24
N PRO A 326 -10.66 -6.44 2.53
CA PRO A 326 -10.33 -6.07 3.91
C PRO A 326 -11.38 -5.16 4.56
N SER A 327 -11.86 -4.14 3.84
CA SER A 327 -12.88 -3.22 4.36
C SER A 327 -14.24 -3.90 4.56
N ILE A 328 -14.66 -4.77 3.61
CA ILE A 328 -15.94 -5.50 3.68
C ILE A 328 -15.96 -6.44 4.90
N LEU A 329 -14.84 -7.12 5.17
CA LEU A 329 -14.70 -7.96 6.35
C LEU A 329 -14.73 -7.14 7.64
N ARG A 330 -14.00 -6.01 7.70
CA ARG A 330 -13.95 -5.17 8.91
C ARG A 330 -15.28 -4.47 9.22
N GLN A 331 -16.05 -4.08 8.21
CA GLN A 331 -17.41 -3.56 8.39
C GLN A 331 -18.36 -4.57 9.04
N ARG A 332 -18.12 -5.87 8.83
CA ARG A 332 -18.93 -6.96 9.39
C ARG A 332 -18.39 -7.50 10.72
N ILE A 333 -17.06 -7.45 10.93
CA ILE A 333 -16.38 -7.82 12.19
C ILE A 333 -15.31 -6.75 12.49
N PRO A 334 -15.58 -5.73 13.33
CA PRO A 334 -14.65 -4.61 13.55
C PRO A 334 -13.25 -5.02 14.04
N ASN A 335 -13.19 -6.03 14.92
CA ASN A 335 -11.95 -6.46 15.59
C ASN A 335 -11.24 -7.63 14.88
N ILE A 336 -11.55 -7.88 13.60
CA ILE A 336 -10.91 -8.95 12.83
C ILE A 336 -9.41 -8.69 12.58
N TYR A 337 -8.59 -9.72 12.64
CA TYR A 337 -7.16 -9.64 12.32
C TYR A 337 -6.96 -9.84 10.82
N ILE A 338 -6.55 -8.77 10.09
CA ILE A 338 -6.38 -8.83 8.64
C ILE A 338 -4.99 -8.37 8.23
N GLY A 339 -4.25 -9.24 7.53
CA GLY A 339 -3.12 -8.83 6.70
C GLY A 339 -3.55 -8.71 5.23
N PHE A 340 -3.09 -7.68 4.52
CA PHE A 340 -3.18 -7.59 3.07
C PHE A 340 -1.77 -7.53 2.47
N PHE A 341 -1.51 -8.27 1.39
CA PHE A 341 -0.21 -8.23 0.70
C PHE A 341 -0.40 -8.07 -0.81
N LEU A 342 0.21 -7.04 -1.40
CA LEU A 342 0.18 -6.79 -2.83
C LEU A 342 1.43 -7.38 -3.51
N HIS A 343 1.22 -8.32 -4.43
CA HIS A 343 2.33 -9.00 -5.11
C HIS A 343 2.85 -8.23 -6.33
N ILE A 344 1.98 -7.44 -6.97
CA ILE A 344 2.33 -6.55 -8.08
C ILE A 344 2.88 -5.18 -7.59
N PRO A 345 3.49 -4.36 -8.47
CA PRO A 345 3.89 -2.99 -8.16
C PRO A 345 2.72 -2.12 -7.71
N PHE A 346 2.99 -1.09 -6.90
CA PHE A 346 2.01 -0.04 -6.61
C PHE A 346 2.36 1.27 -7.35
N PRO A 347 1.40 1.96 -7.99
CA PRO A 347 1.67 3.15 -8.81
C PRO A 347 1.80 4.44 -7.99
N SER A 348 2.52 5.43 -8.53
CA SER A 348 2.53 6.80 -8.03
C SER A 348 1.12 7.42 -7.95
N SER A 349 0.98 8.46 -7.12
CA SER A 349 -0.26 9.22 -6.95
C SER A 349 -0.70 9.99 -8.21
N GLU A 350 0.12 10.04 -9.26
CA GLU A 350 -0.26 10.59 -10.56
C GLU A 350 -1.07 9.58 -11.36
N TYR A 351 -0.55 8.36 -11.51
CA TYR A 351 -1.28 7.26 -12.12
C TYR A 351 -2.50 6.85 -11.30
N MET A 352 -2.39 6.73 -9.97
CA MET A 352 -3.52 6.35 -9.12
C MET A 352 -4.67 7.37 -9.16
N ARG A 353 -4.40 8.65 -9.50
CA ARG A 353 -5.46 9.65 -9.74
C ARG A 353 -6.28 9.40 -11.00
N CYS A 354 -5.74 8.68 -11.99
CA CYS A 354 -6.43 8.38 -13.23
C CYS A 354 -7.55 7.33 -13.06
N LEU A 355 -7.47 6.47 -12.03
CA LEU A 355 -8.52 5.49 -11.73
C LEU A 355 -9.79 6.20 -11.20
N PRO A 356 -10.98 5.95 -11.80
CA PRO A 356 -12.24 6.53 -11.30
C PRO A 356 -12.56 6.08 -9.86
N ARG A 357 -12.34 4.80 -9.55
CA ARG A 357 -12.61 4.14 -8.25
C ARG A 357 -11.46 4.20 -7.26
N ARG A 358 -10.53 5.15 -7.44
CA ARG A 358 -9.32 5.28 -6.63
C ARG A 358 -9.56 5.35 -5.12
N LYS A 359 -10.69 5.93 -4.69
CA LYS A 359 -11.06 5.99 -3.27
C LYS A 359 -11.42 4.60 -2.75
N ASP A 360 -12.46 4.01 -3.33
CA ASP A 360 -12.97 2.68 -3.01
C ASP A 360 -11.86 1.62 -2.91
N VAL A 361 -10.89 1.64 -3.84
CA VAL A 361 -9.75 0.72 -3.88
C VAL A 361 -8.72 0.97 -2.77
N LEU A 362 -8.43 2.23 -2.42
CA LEU A 362 -7.50 2.57 -1.34
C LEU A 362 -8.14 2.33 0.04
N GLU A 363 -9.39 2.75 0.22
CA GLU A 363 -10.18 2.54 1.44
C GLU A 363 -10.42 1.05 1.69
N GLY A 364 -10.64 0.28 0.61
CA GLY A 364 -10.66 -1.17 0.62
C GLY A 364 -9.42 -1.79 1.27
N ALA A 365 -8.23 -1.41 0.80
CA ALA A 365 -6.96 -1.93 1.29
C ALA A 365 -6.64 -1.47 2.72
N LEU A 366 -7.03 -0.23 3.08
CA LEU A 366 -6.92 0.30 4.44
C LEU A 366 -7.87 -0.37 5.45
N GLY A 367 -8.76 -1.26 5.02
CA GLY A 367 -9.47 -2.17 5.93
C GLY A 367 -8.58 -3.25 6.56
N ALA A 368 -7.34 -3.42 6.09
CA ALA A 368 -6.36 -4.31 6.72
C ALA A 368 -5.77 -3.71 8.00
N THR A 369 -5.33 -4.57 8.93
CA THR A 369 -4.48 -4.16 10.06
C THR A 369 -3.07 -3.81 9.59
N MET A 370 -2.57 -4.54 8.58
CA MET A 370 -1.27 -4.31 7.98
C MET A 370 -1.30 -4.55 6.47
N VAL A 371 -0.66 -3.68 5.72
CA VAL A 371 -0.46 -3.78 4.26
C VAL A 371 1.02 -4.02 3.96
N GLY A 372 1.33 -5.10 3.24
CA GLY A 372 2.68 -5.45 2.80
C GLY A 372 2.90 -5.27 1.29
N PHE A 373 4.12 -4.87 0.92
CA PHE A 373 4.57 -4.69 -0.47
C PHE A 373 5.91 -5.40 -0.74
N GLN A 374 6.21 -5.65 -2.02
CA GLN A 374 7.49 -6.21 -2.47
C GLN A 374 8.69 -5.24 -2.33
N SER A 375 8.46 -3.93 -2.43
CA SER A 375 9.51 -2.90 -2.48
C SER A 375 9.11 -1.64 -1.72
N PHE A 376 10.10 -0.97 -1.11
CA PHE A 376 9.93 0.33 -0.44
C PHE A 376 9.43 1.44 -1.38
N SER A 377 9.72 1.32 -2.68
CA SER A 377 9.16 2.25 -3.68
C SER A 377 7.63 2.18 -3.73
N PHE A 378 7.07 0.97 -3.64
CA PHE A 378 5.62 0.71 -3.71
C PHE A 378 4.91 1.15 -2.42
N SER A 379 5.48 0.85 -1.24
CA SER A 379 4.91 1.32 0.04
C SER A 379 4.91 2.85 0.16
N ARG A 380 6.00 3.52 -0.25
CA ARG A 380 6.06 4.98 -0.34
C ARG A 380 5.00 5.56 -1.28
N HIS A 381 4.76 4.92 -2.43
CA HIS A 381 3.72 5.32 -3.36
C HIS A 381 2.31 5.12 -2.78
N PHE A 382 2.06 4.04 -2.05
CA PHE A 382 0.80 3.79 -1.35
C PHE A 382 0.52 4.87 -0.30
N ASN A 383 1.48 5.16 0.59
CA ASN A 383 1.34 6.19 1.62
C ASN A 383 1.07 7.58 1.00
N SER A 384 1.79 7.92 -0.08
CA SER A 384 1.56 9.13 -0.87
C SER A 384 0.15 9.19 -1.48
N CYS A 385 -0.39 8.06 -1.96
CA CYS A 385 -1.76 7.97 -2.47
C CYS A 385 -2.79 8.16 -1.37
N CYS A 386 -2.66 7.50 -0.21
CA CYS A 386 -3.56 7.68 0.93
C CYS A 386 -3.59 9.15 1.38
N LYS A 387 -2.42 9.78 1.52
CA LYS A 387 -2.30 11.20 1.90
C LYS A 387 -2.94 12.15 0.88
N ARG A 388 -2.65 11.96 -0.42
CA ARG A 388 -3.07 12.89 -1.49
C ARG A 388 -4.49 12.66 -2.01
N ILE A 389 -5.04 11.45 -1.90
CA ILE A 389 -6.35 11.08 -2.48
C ILE A 389 -7.45 10.97 -1.40
N LEU A 390 -7.11 10.45 -0.21
CA LEU A 390 -8.05 10.29 0.90
C LEU A 390 -7.93 11.42 1.94
N GLY A 391 -6.74 12.02 2.07
CA GLY A 391 -6.47 13.06 3.06
C GLY A 391 -6.08 12.53 4.44
N PHE A 392 -5.80 11.22 4.55
CA PHE A 392 -5.33 10.61 5.80
C PHE A 392 -3.87 10.95 6.09
N GLU A 393 -3.53 11.03 7.38
CA GLU A 393 -2.13 11.20 7.78
C GLU A 393 -1.35 9.92 7.50
N SER A 394 -0.15 10.07 6.94
CA SER A 394 0.70 8.95 6.53
C SER A 394 2.13 9.20 6.98
N SER A 395 2.73 8.19 7.60
CA SER A 395 4.13 8.19 8.02
C SER A 395 4.92 7.14 7.23
N SER A 396 6.19 6.91 7.60
CA SER A 396 6.95 5.76 7.10
C SER A 396 6.53 4.43 7.72
N ALA A 397 5.73 4.44 8.80
CA ALA A 397 5.30 3.24 9.52
C ALA A 397 3.91 2.73 9.08
N GLY A 398 3.09 3.60 8.49
CA GLY A 398 1.69 3.32 8.21
C GLY A 398 0.86 4.55 7.91
N VAL A 399 -0.44 4.34 7.79
CA VAL A 399 -1.48 5.35 7.53
C VAL A 399 -2.48 5.34 8.67
N ASP A 400 -2.78 6.51 9.22
CA ASP A 400 -3.79 6.67 10.27
C ASP A 400 -5.15 6.94 9.61
N ALA A 401 -6.00 5.90 9.54
CA ALA A 401 -7.25 5.88 8.80
C ALA A 401 -8.41 5.45 9.71
N TYR A 402 -9.52 6.20 9.70
CA TYR A 402 -10.70 5.93 10.54
C TYR A 402 -10.38 5.76 12.05
N GLY A 403 -9.36 6.48 12.54
CA GLY A 403 -8.84 6.39 13.91
C GLY A 403 -7.93 5.19 14.19
N ALA A 404 -7.79 4.23 13.26
CA ALA A 404 -6.89 3.09 13.39
C ALA A 404 -5.57 3.33 12.66
N HIS A 405 -4.46 2.85 13.23
CA HIS A 405 -3.17 2.83 12.55
C HIS A 405 -3.07 1.58 11.66
N VAL A 406 -3.06 1.77 10.34
CA VAL A 406 -2.81 0.70 9.37
C VAL A 406 -1.31 0.66 9.11
N ALA A 407 -0.63 -0.36 9.64
CA ALA A 407 0.81 -0.51 9.43
C ALA A 407 1.13 -0.81 7.96
N VAL A 408 2.16 -0.18 7.40
CA VAL A 408 2.59 -0.38 6.02
C VAL A 408 4.07 -0.75 6.01
N ASP A 409 4.39 -1.91 5.44
CA ASP A 409 5.74 -2.50 5.52
C ASP A 409 6.15 -3.25 4.24
N VAL A 410 7.40 -3.70 4.16
CA VAL A 410 8.02 -4.28 2.95
C VAL A 410 8.54 -5.69 3.22
N PHE A 411 8.08 -6.67 2.45
CA PHE A 411 8.52 -8.06 2.54
C PHE A 411 8.69 -8.64 1.12
N PRO A 412 9.91 -8.65 0.56
CA PRO A 412 10.17 -9.32 -0.72
C PRO A 412 9.88 -10.82 -0.61
N ILE A 413 8.97 -11.34 -1.45
CA ILE A 413 8.64 -12.78 -1.44
C ILE A 413 9.78 -13.62 -2.04
N GLY A 414 10.18 -14.67 -1.31
CA GLY A 414 11.15 -15.67 -1.76
C GLY A 414 10.54 -16.86 -2.51
N ILE A 415 11.36 -17.84 -2.85
CA ILE A 415 10.96 -19.14 -3.42
C ILE A 415 11.14 -20.27 -2.39
N ASP A 416 10.52 -21.43 -2.63
CA ASP A 416 10.90 -22.68 -1.93
C ASP A 416 12.16 -23.25 -2.58
N VAL A 417 13.31 -22.85 -2.04
CA VAL A 417 14.65 -23.29 -2.49
C VAL A 417 14.81 -24.80 -2.42
N ALA A 418 14.24 -25.48 -1.42
CA ALA A 418 14.38 -26.93 -1.27
C ALA A 418 13.53 -27.68 -2.32
N SER A 419 12.34 -27.17 -2.64
CA SER A 419 11.52 -27.68 -3.74
C SER A 419 12.18 -27.46 -5.10
N VAL A 420 12.75 -26.27 -5.34
CA VAL A 420 13.47 -25.96 -6.59
C VAL A 420 14.74 -26.80 -6.73
N GLN A 421 15.54 -26.98 -5.67
CA GLN A 421 16.71 -27.87 -5.70
C GLN A 421 16.33 -29.31 -6.02
N ARG A 422 15.31 -29.86 -5.35
CA ARG A 422 14.79 -31.21 -5.65
C ARG A 422 14.39 -31.33 -7.11
N GLN A 423 13.58 -30.40 -7.60
CA GLN A 423 13.06 -30.42 -8.96
C GLN A 423 14.12 -30.15 -10.04
N ALA A 424 15.25 -29.50 -9.72
CA ALA A 424 16.28 -29.16 -10.70
C ALA A 424 17.46 -30.15 -10.74
N PHE A 425 17.70 -30.90 -9.67
CA PHE A 425 18.91 -31.74 -9.51
C PHE A 425 18.64 -33.22 -9.19
N GLU A 426 17.44 -33.62 -8.74
CA GLU A 426 17.17 -35.03 -8.35
C GLU A 426 16.49 -35.88 -9.45
N ASP A 427 15.84 -35.28 -10.45
CA ASP A 427 15.21 -36.01 -11.56
C ASP A 427 16.26 -36.36 -12.66
N PRO A 428 16.58 -37.64 -12.91
CA PRO A 428 17.59 -38.03 -13.91
C PRO A 428 17.27 -37.58 -15.34
N ILE A 429 15.99 -37.39 -15.67
CA ILE A 429 15.54 -36.92 -16.99
C ILE A 429 16.13 -35.53 -17.29
N ILE A 430 16.39 -34.73 -16.26
CA ILE A 430 16.99 -33.39 -16.42
C ILE A 430 18.42 -33.51 -16.93
N GLU A 431 19.24 -34.42 -16.39
CA GLU A 431 20.61 -34.62 -16.88
C GLU A 431 20.64 -35.10 -18.34
N ASP A 432 19.69 -35.92 -18.76
CA ASP A 432 19.58 -36.36 -20.16
C ASP A 432 19.10 -35.23 -21.09
N ASN A 433 18.11 -34.43 -20.66
CA ASN A 433 17.71 -33.21 -21.34
C ASN A 433 18.88 -32.20 -21.46
N MET A 434 19.69 -32.06 -20.40
CA MET A 434 20.87 -31.19 -20.40
C MET A 434 21.94 -31.69 -21.37
N LYS A 435 22.19 -33.01 -21.46
CA LYS A 435 23.09 -33.60 -22.47
C LYS A 435 22.56 -33.35 -23.88
N ALA A 436 21.26 -33.51 -24.12
CA ALA A 436 20.63 -33.26 -25.41
C ALA A 436 20.77 -31.78 -25.83
N LEU A 437 20.49 -30.83 -24.93
CA LEU A 437 20.65 -29.39 -25.17
C LEU A 437 22.13 -29.01 -25.42
N ARG A 438 23.07 -29.54 -24.63
CA ARG A 438 24.52 -29.32 -24.83
C ARG A 438 25.03 -29.89 -26.16
N LYS A 439 24.46 -31.01 -26.63
CA LYS A 439 24.77 -31.59 -27.95
C LYS A 439 24.18 -30.74 -29.09
N LEU A 440 22.93 -30.29 -28.95
CA LEU A 440 22.21 -29.47 -29.94
C LEU A 440 22.88 -28.10 -30.17
N TYR A 441 23.35 -27.48 -29.09
CA TYR A 441 24.01 -26.17 -29.10
C TYR A 441 25.52 -26.25 -28.86
N ALA A 442 26.15 -27.36 -29.28
CA ALA A 442 27.59 -27.57 -29.10
C ALA A 442 28.41 -26.41 -29.70
N GLY A 443 29.33 -25.85 -28.90
CA GLY A 443 30.15 -24.70 -29.28
C GLY A 443 29.43 -23.34 -29.29
N LYS A 444 28.16 -23.28 -28.87
CA LYS A 444 27.37 -22.04 -28.78
C LYS A 444 27.06 -21.68 -27.33
N LYS A 445 26.88 -20.39 -27.06
CA LYS A 445 26.46 -19.82 -25.78
C LYS A 445 24.95 -19.65 -25.76
N ILE A 446 24.31 -20.06 -24.67
CA ILE A 446 22.86 -20.05 -24.51
C ILE A 446 22.45 -18.91 -23.58
N ILE A 447 21.66 -17.99 -24.09
CA ILE A 447 20.99 -16.94 -23.31
C ILE A 447 19.55 -17.37 -23.09
N VAL A 448 19.09 -17.43 -21.84
CA VAL A 448 17.71 -17.82 -21.52
C VAL A 448 16.86 -16.61 -21.11
N GLY A 449 15.66 -16.55 -21.69
CA GLY A 449 14.58 -15.69 -21.22
C GLY A 449 13.30 -16.49 -21.04
N ARG A 450 12.61 -16.32 -19.91
CA ARG A 450 11.27 -16.86 -19.69
C ARG A 450 10.38 -15.76 -19.14
N ASP A 451 9.32 -15.46 -19.88
CA ASP A 451 8.40 -14.37 -19.58
C ASP A 451 6.96 -14.75 -19.91
N ARG A 452 5.98 -14.01 -19.36
CA ARG A 452 4.62 -14.01 -19.91
C ARG A 452 4.61 -13.12 -21.17
N LEU A 453 3.73 -13.42 -22.13
CA LEU A 453 3.58 -12.64 -23.37
C LEU A 453 2.88 -11.28 -23.15
N ASP A 454 3.42 -10.46 -22.26
CA ASP A 454 2.85 -9.17 -21.82
C ASP A 454 3.84 -8.03 -22.11
N THR A 455 3.31 -6.87 -22.53
CA THR A 455 4.04 -5.60 -22.62
C THR A 455 4.95 -5.27 -21.44
N VAL A 456 4.51 -5.55 -20.19
CA VAL A 456 5.28 -5.17 -18.98
C VAL A 456 6.52 -6.04 -18.78
N ARG A 457 6.62 -7.19 -19.48
CA ARG A 457 7.72 -8.14 -19.39
C ARG A 457 8.88 -7.81 -20.33
N GLY A 458 8.72 -6.86 -21.25
CA GLY A 458 9.82 -6.32 -22.05
C GLY A 458 10.45 -7.32 -23.03
N VAL A 459 9.70 -8.32 -23.51
CA VAL A 459 10.21 -9.31 -24.49
C VAL A 459 10.60 -8.64 -25.81
N SER A 460 9.86 -7.61 -26.23
CA SER A 460 10.24 -6.79 -27.40
C SER A 460 11.59 -6.12 -27.21
N GLN A 461 11.82 -5.48 -26.06
CA GLN A 461 13.07 -4.82 -25.69
C GLN A 461 14.24 -5.82 -25.72
N LYS A 462 14.02 -7.04 -25.18
CA LYS A 462 15.00 -8.12 -25.21
C LYS A 462 15.45 -8.48 -26.63
N LEU A 463 14.49 -8.68 -27.54
CA LEU A 463 14.76 -9.04 -28.92
C LEU A 463 15.48 -7.90 -29.68
N MET A 464 15.03 -6.66 -29.50
CA MET A 464 15.67 -5.49 -30.14
C MET A 464 17.09 -5.24 -29.60
N ALA A 465 17.34 -5.48 -28.30
CA ALA A 465 18.68 -5.38 -27.72
C ALA A 465 19.59 -6.55 -28.18
N PHE A 466 19.05 -7.77 -28.30
CA PHE A 466 19.80 -8.91 -28.84
C PHE A 466 20.18 -8.71 -30.32
N GLU A 467 19.31 -8.08 -31.10
CA GLU A 467 19.62 -7.65 -32.47
C GLU A 467 20.77 -6.64 -32.51
N ILE A 468 20.70 -5.59 -31.69
CA ILE A 468 21.78 -4.58 -31.59
C ILE A 468 23.10 -5.21 -31.09
N PHE A 469 23.04 -6.23 -30.23
CA PHE A 469 24.20 -7.02 -29.82
C PHE A 469 24.83 -7.77 -31.00
N LEU A 470 24.02 -8.46 -31.83
CA LEU A 470 24.52 -9.16 -33.03
C LEU A 470 25.04 -8.17 -34.09
N ASP A 471 24.45 -6.98 -34.21
CA ASP A 471 24.94 -5.94 -35.11
C ASP A 471 26.31 -5.40 -34.65
N ARG A 472 26.38 -4.89 -33.41
CA ARG A 472 27.57 -4.24 -32.83
C ARG A 472 28.74 -5.18 -32.60
N PHE A 473 28.50 -6.47 -32.37
CA PHE A 473 29.53 -7.46 -32.04
C PHE A 473 29.49 -8.67 -32.99
N PRO A 474 29.96 -8.51 -34.25
CA PRO A 474 29.95 -9.58 -35.26
C PRO A 474 30.68 -10.85 -34.83
N GLU A 475 31.63 -10.76 -33.90
CA GLU A 475 32.35 -11.89 -33.32
C GLU A 475 31.47 -12.89 -32.56
N TRP A 476 30.26 -12.50 -32.16
CA TRP A 476 29.28 -13.35 -31.47
C TRP A 476 28.21 -13.97 -32.40
N ARG A 477 28.17 -13.58 -33.68
CA ARG A 477 27.34 -14.24 -34.71
C ARG A 477 27.77 -15.71 -34.85
N ASP A 478 26.80 -16.59 -35.12
CA ASP A 478 26.93 -18.06 -35.11
C ASP A 478 27.33 -18.73 -33.78
N LYS A 479 27.75 -17.95 -32.76
CA LYS A 479 28.20 -18.44 -31.45
C LYS A 479 27.21 -18.26 -30.32
N VAL A 480 26.11 -17.53 -30.50
CA VAL A 480 25.13 -17.23 -29.43
C VAL A 480 23.72 -17.60 -29.87
N VAL A 481 22.95 -18.23 -28.98
CA VAL A 481 21.51 -18.49 -29.18
C VAL A 481 20.72 -17.92 -28.02
N LEU A 482 19.72 -17.08 -28.31
CA LEU A 482 18.70 -16.63 -27.38
C LEU A 482 17.50 -17.60 -27.41
N ILE A 483 17.31 -18.34 -26.31
CA ILE A 483 16.13 -19.19 -26.09
C ILE A 483 15.12 -18.39 -25.28
N GLN A 484 14.08 -17.89 -25.95
CA GLN A 484 12.97 -17.18 -25.31
C GLN A 484 11.73 -18.09 -25.21
N VAL A 485 11.37 -18.44 -24.00
CA VAL A 485 10.11 -19.12 -23.67
C VAL A 485 9.06 -18.05 -23.33
N THR A 486 7.91 -18.07 -23.98
CA THR A 486 6.78 -17.22 -23.61
C THR A 486 5.56 -18.06 -23.26
N SER A 487 5.14 -18.01 -22.00
CA SER A 487 3.83 -18.57 -21.64
C SER A 487 2.72 -17.66 -22.18
N PRO A 488 1.69 -18.21 -22.86
CA PRO A 488 0.56 -17.43 -23.37
C PRO A 488 -0.17 -16.73 -22.21
N THR A 489 -0.69 -15.54 -22.49
CA THR A 489 -1.49 -14.76 -21.53
C THR A 489 -2.92 -15.29 -21.43
N SER A 490 -3.74 -14.69 -20.57
CA SER A 490 -5.14 -15.07 -20.35
C SER A 490 -5.92 -15.10 -21.67
N VAL A 491 -6.80 -16.11 -21.86
CA VAL A 491 -7.58 -16.46 -23.08
C VAL A 491 -8.49 -15.34 -23.66
N LYS A 492 -8.46 -14.12 -23.09
CA LYS A 492 -9.15 -12.94 -23.63
C LYS A 492 -8.28 -11.70 -23.83
N GLU A 493 -6.98 -11.74 -23.54
CA GLU A 493 -6.07 -10.75 -24.12
C GLU A 493 -6.10 -10.88 -25.66
N ASP A 494 -6.23 -12.11 -26.18
CA ASP A 494 -6.52 -12.43 -27.60
C ASP A 494 -7.79 -11.75 -28.17
N LYS A 495 -8.75 -11.34 -27.33
CA LYS A 495 -9.97 -10.64 -27.77
C LYS A 495 -9.85 -9.12 -27.73
N VAL A 496 -8.74 -8.59 -27.22
CA VAL A 496 -8.42 -7.16 -27.22
C VAL A 496 -7.30 -6.93 -28.23
N ASP A 497 -7.45 -5.94 -29.10
CA ASP A 497 -6.50 -5.65 -30.20
C ASP A 497 -5.02 -5.49 -29.77
N GLY A 498 -4.73 -5.36 -28.47
CA GLY A 498 -3.38 -5.25 -27.93
C GLY A 498 -2.55 -6.53 -27.96
N ALA A 499 -3.11 -7.71 -27.60
CA ALA A 499 -2.29 -8.91 -27.42
C ALA A 499 -1.80 -9.48 -28.75
N HIS A 500 -2.68 -9.61 -29.74
CA HIS A 500 -2.30 -10.00 -31.10
C HIS A 500 -1.29 -9.03 -31.73
N LYS A 501 -1.30 -7.73 -31.37
CA LYS A 501 -0.24 -6.78 -31.81
C LYS A 501 1.11 -7.10 -31.16
N ILE A 502 1.16 -7.55 -29.90
CA ILE A 502 2.39 -7.93 -29.20
C ILE A 502 2.93 -9.24 -29.76
N GLU A 503 2.09 -10.26 -29.90
CA GLU A 503 2.43 -11.57 -30.48
C GLU A 503 2.98 -11.39 -31.91
N HIS A 504 2.26 -10.65 -32.77
CA HIS A 504 2.70 -10.34 -34.12
C HIS A 504 4.01 -9.56 -34.13
N LYS A 505 4.19 -8.57 -33.24
CA LYS A 505 5.45 -7.81 -33.13
C LYS A 505 6.62 -8.72 -32.71
N ILE A 506 6.41 -9.61 -31.74
CA ILE A 506 7.44 -10.56 -31.28
C ILE A 506 7.78 -11.56 -32.39
N SER A 507 6.78 -12.17 -33.03
CA SER A 507 6.98 -13.07 -34.17
C SER A 507 7.75 -12.39 -35.31
N HIS A 508 7.36 -11.17 -35.68
CA HIS A 508 8.08 -10.36 -36.67
C HIS A 508 9.53 -10.04 -36.27
N LEU A 509 9.78 -9.69 -35.00
CA LEU A 509 11.15 -9.48 -34.51
C LEU A 509 11.99 -10.77 -34.58
N VAL A 510 11.44 -11.90 -34.17
CA VAL A 510 12.11 -13.22 -34.26
C VAL A 510 12.41 -13.57 -35.73
N SER A 511 11.44 -13.44 -36.63
CA SER A 511 11.64 -13.71 -38.06
C SER A 511 12.67 -12.78 -38.70
N ARG A 512 12.72 -11.50 -38.32
CA ARG A 512 13.71 -10.54 -38.83
C ARG A 512 15.12 -10.89 -38.38
N ILE A 513 15.33 -11.08 -37.07
CA ILE A 513 16.65 -11.42 -36.51
C ILE A 513 17.16 -12.75 -37.10
N ASN A 514 16.30 -13.76 -37.19
CA ASN A 514 16.68 -15.05 -37.77
C ASN A 514 16.87 -15.00 -39.29
N GLY A 515 16.20 -14.09 -40.01
CA GLY A 515 16.40 -13.88 -41.44
C GLY A 515 17.67 -13.10 -41.79
N GLU A 516 18.11 -12.21 -40.90
CA GLU A 516 19.27 -11.33 -41.11
C GLU A 516 20.58 -11.92 -40.58
N TYR A 517 20.55 -12.57 -39.40
CA TYR A 517 21.72 -13.13 -38.71
C TYR A 517 21.74 -14.67 -38.66
N GLY A 518 20.74 -15.33 -39.23
CA GLY A 518 20.67 -16.79 -39.29
C GLY A 518 21.30 -17.40 -40.53
N SER A 519 21.54 -18.71 -40.46
CA SER A 519 22.05 -19.56 -41.52
C SER A 519 21.36 -20.93 -41.49
N LEU A 520 21.58 -21.78 -42.49
CA LEU A 520 20.95 -23.12 -42.56
C LEU A 520 21.28 -24.02 -41.36
N SER A 521 22.37 -23.74 -40.63
CA SER A 521 22.81 -24.48 -39.43
C SER A 521 22.71 -23.66 -38.13
N HIS A 522 22.13 -22.45 -38.18
CA HIS A 522 22.03 -21.56 -37.02
C HIS A 522 20.83 -20.61 -37.11
N SER A 523 19.95 -20.68 -36.12
CA SER A 523 18.91 -19.68 -35.88
C SER A 523 19.23 -18.99 -34.54
N PRO A 524 19.65 -17.70 -34.55
CA PRO A 524 20.06 -16.95 -33.37
C PRO A 524 19.00 -16.85 -32.27
N VAL A 525 17.71 -16.83 -32.63
CA VAL A 525 16.59 -16.79 -31.70
C VAL A 525 15.75 -18.06 -31.83
N GLN A 526 15.46 -18.68 -30.69
CA GLN A 526 14.53 -19.80 -30.54
C GLN A 526 13.36 -19.33 -29.69
N HIS A 527 12.19 -19.14 -30.30
CA HIS A 527 10.99 -18.66 -29.62
C HIS A 527 10.00 -19.81 -29.42
N TYR A 528 9.68 -20.10 -28.16
CA TYR A 528 8.75 -21.15 -27.77
C TYR A 528 7.49 -20.53 -27.12
N PRO A 529 6.39 -20.32 -27.88
CA PRO A 529 5.13 -19.78 -27.36
C PRO A 529 4.28 -20.84 -26.63
N GLN A 530 4.91 -21.68 -25.82
CA GLN A 530 4.26 -22.79 -25.13
C GLN A 530 4.77 -22.98 -23.70
N TYR A 531 4.00 -23.70 -22.89
CA TYR A 531 4.42 -24.13 -21.57
C TYR A 531 5.37 -25.32 -21.66
N LEU A 532 6.58 -25.18 -21.12
CA LEU A 532 7.50 -26.30 -20.91
C LEU A 532 7.00 -27.27 -19.82
N SER A 533 7.45 -28.52 -19.85
CA SER A 533 7.46 -29.40 -18.67
C SER A 533 8.42 -28.88 -17.58
N SER A 534 8.31 -29.41 -16.37
CA SER A 534 9.23 -29.03 -15.27
C SER A 534 10.67 -29.44 -15.62
N GLN A 535 10.83 -30.65 -16.19
CA GLN A 535 12.11 -31.20 -16.60
C GLN A 535 12.80 -30.37 -17.70
N GLU A 536 12.05 -29.98 -18.75
CA GLU A 536 12.58 -29.11 -19.81
C GLU A 536 12.96 -27.73 -19.25
N TYR A 537 12.15 -27.17 -18.34
CA TYR A 537 12.39 -25.86 -17.75
C TYR A 537 13.69 -25.83 -16.92
N PHE A 538 13.86 -26.75 -15.99
CA PHE A 538 15.05 -26.77 -15.14
C PHE A 538 16.30 -27.19 -15.92
N ALA A 539 16.19 -28.09 -16.90
CA ALA A 539 17.30 -28.40 -17.81
C ALA A 539 17.77 -27.16 -18.58
N LEU A 540 16.83 -26.35 -19.10
CA LEU A 540 17.13 -25.10 -19.80
C LEU A 540 17.80 -24.08 -18.87
N LEU A 541 17.30 -23.89 -17.63
CA LEU A 541 17.91 -22.96 -16.67
C LEU A 541 19.32 -23.40 -16.23
N ARG A 542 19.59 -24.70 -16.09
CA ARG A 542 20.91 -25.24 -15.69
C ARG A 542 21.95 -25.23 -16.82
N VAL A 543 21.51 -25.31 -18.09
CA VAL A 543 22.41 -25.29 -19.26
C VAL A 543 22.71 -23.86 -19.76
N ALA A 544 21.85 -22.89 -19.50
CA ALA A 544 22.05 -21.52 -19.98
C ALA A 544 23.30 -20.84 -19.39
N ASP A 545 24.10 -20.22 -20.25
CA ASP A 545 25.27 -19.43 -19.89
C ASP A 545 24.91 -18.06 -19.29
N VAL A 546 23.79 -17.46 -19.71
CA VAL A 546 23.33 -16.13 -19.25
C VAL A 546 21.81 -16.12 -19.05
N GLY A 547 21.35 -15.61 -17.92
CA GLY A 547 19.93 -15.34 -17.67
C GLY A 547 19.60 -13.88 -17.99
N LEU A 548 18.58 -13.63 -18.82
CA LEU A 548 18.23 -12.27 -19.29
C LEU A 548 16.77 -11.91 -18.96
N ILE A 549 16.60 -11.01 -17.99
CA ILE A 549 15.29 -10.54 -17.48
C ILE A 549 15.13 -9.04 -17.76
N THR A 550 14.31 -8.68 -18.74
CA THR A 550 14.13 -7.31 -19.26
C THR A 550 12.78 -6.68 -18.89
N SER A 551 12.16 -7.12 -17.78
CA SER A 551 10.88 -6.58 -17.30
C SER A 551 10.86 -5.05 -17.25
N VAL A 552 9.92 -4.43 -17.95
CA VAL A 552 9.69 -2.97 -17.95
C VAL A 552 9.20 -2.50 -16.58
N ARG A 553 8.38 -3.31 -15.90
CA ARG A 553 7.92 -3.08 -14.53
C ARG A 553 7.41 -4.41 -13.97
N ASP A 554 7.88 -4.81 -12.80
CA ASP A 554 7.53 -6.11 -12.20
C ASP A 554 7.53 -6.04 -10.68
N GLY A 555 6.63 -6.78 -10.03
CA GLY A 555 6.53 -6.83 -8.56
C GLY A 555 7.60 -7.73 -7.95
N MET A 556 7.80 -8.92 -8.54
CA MET A 556 8.80 -9.90 -8.14
C MET A 556 9.04 -10.87 -9.30
N ASN A 557 10.31 -11.15 -9.64
CA ASN A 557 10.65 -12.06 -10.72
C ASN A 557 11.15 -13.41 -10.19
N THR A 558 10.26 -14.40 -10.06
CA THR A 558 10.63 -15.73 -9.52
C THR A 558 11.64 -16.46 -10.40
N THR A 559 11.58 -16.30 -11.72
CA THR A 559 12.55 -16.90 -12.66
C THR A 559 13.98 -16.46 -12.39
N SER A 560 14.22 -15.21 -11.97
CA SER A 560 15.56 -14.75 -11.58
C SER A 560 16.11 -15.50 -10.35
N LEU A 561 15.25 -15.80 -9.37
CA LEU A 561 15.60 -16.56 -8.17
C LEU A 561 15.81 -18.05 -8.50
N GLU A 562 14.92 -18.63 -9.31
CA GLU A 562 15.01 -20.02 -9.80
C GLU A 562 16.29 -20.23 -10.63
N TYR A 563 16.68 -19.26 -11.47
CA TYR A 563 17.93 -19.29 -12.24
C TYR A 563 19.17 -19.29 -11.34
N ILE A 564 19.23 -18.43 -10.31
CA ILE A 564 20.35 -18.39 -9.36
C ILE A 564 20.55 -19.76 -8.68
N ILE A 565 19.46 -20.45 -8.29
CA ILE A 565 19.54 -21.79 -7.71
C ILE A 565 20.02 -22.84 -8.75
N CYS A 566 19.54 -22.76 -10.00
CA CYS A 566 19.98 -23.66 -11.07
C CYS A 566 21.46 -23.49 -11.45
N GLN A 567 22.00 -22.27 -11.33
CA GLN A 567 23.39 -21.95 -11.68
C GLN A 567 24.42 -22.35 -10.61
N LYS A 568 24.03 -23.11 -9.58
CA LYS A 568 24.91 -23.58 -8.49
C LYS A 568 26.25 -24.18 -8.97
N ASP A 569 26.25 -24.89 -10.09
CA ASP A 569 27.45 -25.58 -10.61
C ASP A 569 28.16 -24.81 -11.76
N ASN A 570 27.46 -23.87 -12.41
CA ASN A 570 27.86 -23.28 -13.70
C ASN A 570 28.02 -21.74 -13.65
N HIS A 571 27.62 -21.10 -12.53
CA HIS A 571 27.82 -19.69 -12.20
C HIS A 571 27.40 -18.66 -13.27
N GLY A 572 26.47 -19.01 -14.17
CA GLY A 572 26.02 -18.15 -15.25
C GLY A 572 25.49 -16.80 -14.75
N PRO A 573 25.99 -15.66 -15.28
CA PRO A 573 25.57 -14.34 -14.83
C PRO A 573 24.10 -14.05 -15.14
N LEU A 574 23.48 -13.29 -14.25
CA LEU A 574 22.11 -12.82 -14.35
C LEU A 574 22.09 -11.34 -14.73
N ILE A 575 21.53 -11.03 -15.90
CA ILE A 575 21.18 -9.67 -16.32
C ILE A 575 19.72 -9.40 -15.92
N LEU A 576 19.52 -8.32 -15.16
CA LEU A 576 18.25 -8.01 -14.50
C LEU A 576 17.86 -6.55 -14.67
N SER A 577 16.65 -6.29 -15.16
CA SER A 577 16.08 -4.94 -15.21
C SER A 577 16.03 -4.25 -13.85
N GLU A 578 16.52 -3.02 -13.78
CA GLU A 578 16.41 -2.13 -12.60
C GLU A 578 14.96 -1.83 -12.19
N PHE A 579 14.00 -2.03 -13.10
CA PHE A 579 12.56 -1.86 -12.83
C PHE A 579 11.87 -3.13 -12.32
N SER A 580 12.62 -4.21 -12.09
CA SER A 580 12.11 -5.39 -11.38
C SER A 580 12.16 -5.18 -9.86
N GLY A 581 11.11 -5.58 -9.14
CA GLY A 581 11.13 -5.58 -7.68
C GLY A 581 12.22 -6.45 -7.05
N THR A 582 12.80 -7.42 -7.78
CA THR A 582 14.00 -8.16 -7.33
C THR A 582 15.29 -7.36 -7.41
N ALA A 583 15.36 -6.25 -8.15
CA ALA A 583 16.61 -5.54 -8.39
C ALA A 583 17.26 -5.04 -7.08
N ALA A 584 16.47 -4.47 -6.18
CA ALA A 584 16.95 -4.01 -4.87
C ALA A 584 17.42 -5.15 -3.95
N SER A 585 16.92 -6.38 -4.16
CA SER A 585 17.31 -7.59 -3.43
C SER A 585 18.56 -8.26 -4.01
N LEU A 586 18.78 -8.16 -5.32
CA LEU A 586 19.81 -8.90 -6.06
C LEU A 586 20.94 -7.98 -6.53
N GLY A 587 21.53 -7.20 -5.62
CA GLY A 587 22.51 -6.15 -5.93
C GLY A 587 23.84 -6.58 -6.58
N ASN A 588 24.08 -7.88 -6.75
CA ASN A 588 25.20 -8.45 -7.51
C ASN A 588 24.79 -9.00 -8.89
N ALA A 589 23.54 -8.80 -9.31
CA ALA A 589 23.12 -9.02 -10.69
C ALA A 589 23.57 -7.85 -11.57
N MET A 590 23.71 -8.09 -12.87
CA MET A 590 24.02 -7.05 -13.84
C MET A 590 22.76 -6.24 -14.11
N HIS A 591 22.65 -5.08 -13.45
CA HIS A 591 21.47 -4.21 -13.59
C HIS A 591 21.47 -3.47 -14.92
N ILE A 592 20.36 -3.55 -15.65
CA ILE A 592 20.16 -2.84 -16.92
C ILE A 592 18.90 -1.98 -16.90
N ASN A 593 18.91 -0.94 -17.72
CA ASN A 593 17.71 -0.23 -18.13
C ASN A 593 17.21 -0.89 -19.44
N PRO A 594 16.06 -1.61 -19.46
CA PRO A 594 15.55 -2.29 -20.66
C PRO A 594 15.14 -1.33 -21.79
N TRP A 595 15.07 -0.01 -21.55
CA TRP A 595 14.84 1.00 -22.58
C TRP A 595 16.13 1.43 -23.29
N ASP A 596 17.29 1.31 -22.64
CA ASP A 596 18.59 1.49 -23.28
C ASP A 596 19.03 0.18 -23.94
N LEU A 597 18.53 -0.03 -25.15
CA LEU A 597 18.84 -1.23 -25.93
C LEU A 597 20.35 -1.38 -26.23
N GLY A 598 21.08 -0.26 -26.31
CA GLY A 598 22.52 -0.24 -26.51
C GLY A 598 23.29 -0.68 -25.27
N GLY A 599 22.86 -0.20 -24.09
CA GLY A 599 23.37 -0.64 -22.79
C GLY A 599 23.07 -2.11 -22.49
N VAL A 600 21.87 -2.61 -22.85
CA VAL A 600 21.55 -4.04 -22.76
C VAL A 600 22.45 -4.89 -23.67
N ALA A 601 22.72 -4.41 -24.89
CA ALA A 601 23.66 -5.09 -25.80
C ALA A 601 25.09 -5.14 -25.24
N GLU A 602 25.56 -4.08 -24.57
CA GLU A 602 26.87 -4.06 -23.89
C GLU A 602 26.90 -5.05 -22.71
N ALA A 603 25.86 -5.05 -21.88
CA ALA A 603 25.74 -5.97 -20.74
C ALA A 603 25.71 -7.44 -21.18
N LEU A 604 25.14 -7.75 -22.34
CA LEU A 604 25.19 -9.10 -22.93
C LEU A 604 26.61 -9.52 -23.29
N LYS A 605 27.40 -8.61 -23.90
CA LYS A 605 28.82 -8.86 -24.19
C LYS A 605 29.63 -9.05 -22.91
N GLU A 606 29.48 -8.14 -21.95
CA GLU A 606 30.17 -8.23 -20.66
C GLU A 606 29.83 -9.55 -19.93
N ALA A 607 28.57 -9.98 -19.89
CA ALA A 607 28.15 -11.24 -19.29
C ALA A 607 28.78 -12.48 -19.96
N LEU A 608 28.85 -12.48 -21.30
CA LEU A 608 29.44 -13.58 -22.07
C LEU A 608 30.98 -13.65 -21.89
N GLU A 609 31.64 -12.49 -21.81
CA GLU A 609 33.10 -12.36 -21.63
C GLU A 609 33.55 -12.43 -20.16
N MET A 610 32.61 -12.34 -19.20
CA MET A 610 32.92 -12.25 -17.76
C MET A 610 33.80 -13.43 -17.28
N PRO A 611 34.94 -13.15 -16.60
CA PRO A 611 35.83 -14.18 -16.08
C PRO A 611 35.18 -15.12 -15.07
N GLU A 612 35.58 -16.40 -15.07
CA GLU A 612 35.00 -17.43 -14.19
C GLU A 612 35.15 -17.10 -12.69
N SER A 613 36.24 -16.44 -12.29
CA SER A 613 36.45 -15.97 -10.91
C SER A 613 35.45 -14.90 -10.49
N GLN A 614 35.01 -14.03 -11.42
CA GLN A 614 33.98 -13.03 -11.17
C GLN A 614 32.61 -13.68 -11.11
N LYS A 615 32.28 -14.55 -12.08
CA LYS A 615 31.06 -15.37 -12.10
C LYS A 615 30.83 -16.11 -10.78
N ALA A 616 31.82 -16.87 -10.32
CA ALA A 616 31.78 -17.61 -9.06
C ALA A 616 31.83 -16.73 -7.79
N SER A 617 32.11 -15.43 -7.92
CA SER A 617 32.04 -14.46 -6.81
C SER A 617 30.64 -13.85 -6.70
N ASP A 618 30.09 -13.38 -7.81
CA ASP A 618 28.77 -12.75 -7.83
C ASP A 618 27.63 -13.76 -7.70
N HIS A 619 27.74 -14.93 -8.36
CA HIS A 619 26.80 -16.04 -8.15
C HIS A 619 26.70 -16.42 -6.67
N ARG A 620 27.83 -16.53 -5.97
CA ARG A 620 27.85 -16.91 -4.54
C ARG A 620 27.11 -15.92 -3.65
N LYS A 621 27.25 -14.62 -3.91
CA LYS A 621 26.53 -13.56 -3.15
C LYS A 621 25.03 -13.63 -3.43
N LEU A 622 24.65 -13.76 -4.70
CA LEU A 622 23.25 -13.94 -5.12
C LEU A 622 22.65 -15.21 -4.51
N TYR A 623 23.35 -16.34 -4.58
CA TYR A 623 22.92 -17.62 -4.04
C TYR A 623 22.72 -17.55 -2.51
N ASN A 624 23.68 -16.96 -1.77
CA ASN A 624 23.56 -16.76 -0.33
C ASN A 624 22.33 -15.90 0.06
N TYR A 625 21.97 -14.91 -0.77
CA TYR A 625 20.74 -14.14 -0.58
C TYR A 625 19.49 -15.01 -0.81
N VAL A 626 19.41 -15.73 -1.92
CA VAL A 626 18.23 -16.54 -2.27
C VAL A 626 17.99 -17.69 -1.29
N ILE A 627 19.04 -18.35 -0.78
CA ILE A 627 18.89 -19.45 0.19
C ILE A 627 18.47 -18.98 1.60
N SER A 628 18.69 -17.70 1.95
CA SER A 628 18.27 -17.13 3.23
C SER A 628 16.88 -16.49 3.16
N HIS A 629 16.56 -15.83 2.06
CA HIS A 629 15.29 -15.15 1.81
C HIS A 629 14.30 -16.08 1.12
N THR A 630 13.92 -17.16 1.81
CA THR A 630 12.96 -18.16 1.31
C THR A 630 11.51 -17.71 1.47
N VAL A 631 10.58 -18.42 0.83
CA VAL A 631 9.14 -18.23 1.05
C VAL A 631 8.72 -18.45 2.52
N ALA A 632 9.39 -19.33 3.25
CA ALA A 632 9.16 -19.55 4.68
C ALA A 632 9.62 -18.35 5.52
N THR A 633 10.80 -17.80 5.20
CA THR A 633 11.33 -16.57 5.82
C THR A 633 10.36 -15.40 5.62
N TRP A 634 9.81 -15.25 4.41
CA TRP A 634 8.80 -14.25 4.07
C TRP A 634 7.51 -14.42 4.90
N SER A 635 6.92 -15.62 4.92
CA SER A 635 5.69 -15.89 5.67
C SER A 635 5.83 -15.61 7.16
N ASN A 636 6.91 -16.10 7.77
CA ASN A 636 7.17 -15.91 9.19
C ASN A 636 7.44 -14.43 9.54
N SER A 637 8.15 -13.70 8.66
CA SER A 637 8.41 -12.26 8.86
C SER A 637 7.13 -11.43 8.81
N PHE A 638 6.25 -11.68 7.82
CA PHE A 638 4.96 -10.99 7.72
C PHE A 638 4.07 -11.28 8.94
N LEU A 639 3.91 -12.56 9.32
CA LEU A 639 3.05 -12.94 10.45
C LEU A 639 3.57 -12.41 11.79
N ARG A 640 4.88 -12.53 12.06
CA ARG A 640 5.52 -11.97 13.26
C ARG A 640 5.35 -10.45 13.36
N ARG A 641 5.46 -9.75 12.22
CA ARG A 641 5.26 -8.29 12.16
C ARG A 641 3.79 -7.91 12.37
N LEU A 642 2.85 -8.64 11.76
CA LEU A 642 1.41 -8.48 11.98
C LEU A 642 1.02 -8.66 13.45
N LEU A 643 1.51 -9.73 14.10
CA LEU A 643 1.28 -10.00 15.52
C LEU A 643 1.88 -8.91 16.44
N THR A 644 3.07 -8.41 16.11
CA THR A 644 3.72 -7.30 16.84
C THR A 644 2.92 -6.00 16.73
N ASN A 645 2.35 -5.71 15.55
CA ASN A 645 1.48 -4.55 15.37
C ASN A 645 0.15 -4.75 16.11
N LEU A 646 -0.48 -5.93 16.02
CA LEU A 646 -1.69 -6.26 16.76
C LEU A 646 -1.53 -6.07 18.28
N THR A 647 -0.44 -6.56 18.89
CA THR A 647 -0.20 -6.32 20.33
C THR A 647 0.09 -4.87 20.67
N SER A 648 0.79 -4.13 19.81
CA SER A 648 1.16 -2.73 20.05
C SER A 648 -0.05 -1.79 19.96
N PHE A 649 -0.99 -2.05 19.04
CA PHE A 649 -2.18 -1.21 18.83
C PHE A 649 -3.41 -1.69 19.62
N ALA A 650 -3.44 -2.93 20.10
CA ALA A 650 -4.42 -3.37 21.11
C ALA A 650 -4.20 -2.74 22.50
N GLN A 651 -3.08 -2.03 22.72
CA GLN A 651 -2.77 -1.32 23.98
C GLN A 651 -3.12 0.18 23.98
N SER A 652 -3.73 0.71 22.92
CA SER A 652 -4.55 1.91 23.11
C SER A 652 -5.89 1.46 23.68
N ASP A 653 -6.08 1.66 24.99
CA ASP A 653 -7.39 1.50 25.63
C ASP A 653 -8.41 2.31 24.83
N LEU A 654 -9.33 1.62 24.15
CA LEU A 654 -10.40 2.28 23.41
C LEU A 654 -11.21 3.10 24.40
N THR A 655 -11.32 4.40 24.15
CA THR A 655 -12.13 5.28 25.02
C THR A 655 -13.56 4.73 25.03
N PRO A 656 -14.17 4.46 26.20
CA PRO A 656 -15.49 3.82 26.24
C PRO A 656 -16.55 4.74 25.65
N ALA A 657 -17.59 4.17 25.04
CA ALA A 657 -18.73 4.97 24.58
C ALA A 657 -19.44 5.60 25.78
N LEU A 658 -19.87 6.87 25.66
CA LEU A 658 -20.50 7.61 26.75
C LEU A 658 -21.66 6.83 27.39
N ASP A 659 -21.52 6.50 28.68
CA ASP A 659 -22.58 5.89 29.48
C ASP A 659 -23.70 6.91 29.73
N ARG A 660 -24.64 6.95 28.79
CA ARG A 660 -25.82 7.82 28.82
C ARG A 660 -26.67 7.58 30.08
N THR A 661 -26.74 6.35 30.60
CA THR A 661 -27.52 6.02 31.80
C THR A 661 -26.89 6.65 33.05
N ARG A 662 -25.57 6.51 33.21
CA ARG A 662 -24.81 7.17 34.29
C ARG A 662 -24.88 8.69 34.18
N MET A 663 -24.71 9.24 32.98
CA MET A 663 -24.83 10.68 32.71
C MET A 663 -26.20 11.23 33.12
N LEU A 664 -27.29 10.60 32.67
CA LEU A 664 -28.67 11.00 33.01
C LEU A 664 -28.93 10.90 34.52
N THR A 665 -28.47 9.83 35.17
CA THR A 665 -28.66 9.62 36.61
C THR A 665 -28.01 10.72 37.45
N GLN A 666 -26.80 11.15 37.08
CA GLN A 666 -26.10 12.23 37.77
C GLN A 666 -26.64 13.61 37.42
N TYR A 667 -27.02 13.84 36.16
CA TYR A 667 -27.71 15.07 35.75
C TYR A 667 -28.98 15.29 36.59
N ALA A 668 -29.81 14.25 36.75
CA ALA A 668 -31.03 14.32 37.54
C ALA A 668 -30.77 14.62 39.04
N ALA A 669 -29.67 14.12 39.60
CA ALA A 669 -29.29 14.36 41.00
C ALA A 669 -28.67 15.75 41.23
N ALA A 670 -27.94 16.29 40.26
CA ALA A 670 -27.24 17.57 40.36
C ALA A 670 -28.20 18.76 40.28
N LYS A 671 -28.01 19.73 41.18
CA LYS A 671 -28.67 21.05 41.23
C LYS A 671 -27.84 22.13 40.56
N LYS A 672 -26.51 21.95 40.47
CA LYS A 672 -25.58 22.93 39.90
C LYS A 672 -24.76 22.27 38.79
N ARG A 673 -25.13 22.52 37.53
CA ARG A 673 -24.62 21.81 36.36
C ARG A 673 -23.87 22.78 35.43
N LEU A 674 -22.74 22.35 34.87
CA LEU A 674 -21.92 23.13 33.94
C LEU A 674 -21.74 22.35 32.62
N PHE A 675 -21.94 23.04 31.50
CA PHE A 675 -21.77 22.50 30.16
C PHE A 675 -20.77 23.33 29.38
N MET A 676 -19.80 22.67 28.74
CA MET A 676 -18.78 23.31 27.90
C MET A 676 -18.67 22.56 26.58
N PHE A 677 -19.12 23.18 25.50
CA PHE A 677 -19.12 22.56 24.17
C PHE A 677 -18.22 23.33 23.22
N ASP A 678 -17.29 22.63 22.58
CA ASP A 678 -16.70 23.12 21.34
C ASP A 678 -17.75 23.21 20.21
N TYR A 679 -17.45 23.98 19.17
CA TYR A 679 -18.34 24.22 18.04
C TYR A 679 -18.03 23.40 16.77
N ASP A 680 -16.75 23.36 16.35
CA ASP A 680 -16.31 23.01 15.00
C ASP A 680 -15.81 21.57 14.92
N GLY A 681 -16.70 20.62 14.61
CA GLY A 681 -16.44 19.18 14.70
C GLY A 681 -17.17 18.52 15.87
N THR A 682 -17.59 19.32 16.85
CA THR A 682 -18.34 18.88 18.03
C THR A 682 -19.86 19.08 17.88
N LEU A 683 -20.33 20.33 17.67
CA LEU A 683 -21.75 20.65 17.49
C LEU A 683 -22.16 20.75 16.02
N THR A 684 -21.21 21.06 15.14
CA THR A 684 -21.38 21.08 13.68
C THR A 684 -20.33 20.20 13.01
N PRO A 685 -20.62 19.55 11.86
CA PRO A 685 -19.60 18.76 11.15
C PRO A 685 -18.48 19.65 10.58
N ILE A 686 -17.23 19.18 10.62
CA ILE A 686 -16.11 19.88 9.97
C ILE A 686 -16.34 19.96 8.46
N VAL A 687 -16.48 21.19 7.95
CA VAL A 687 -16.65 21.49 6.53
C VAL A 687 -15.38 22.09 5.91
N LYS A 688 -15.31 22.09 4.56
CA LYS A 688 -14.14 22.57 3.81
C LYS A 688 -13.97 24.09 3.88
N ASP A 689 -15.08 24.81 3.77
CA ASP A 689 -15.16 26.26 4.00
C ASP A 689 -15.69 26.45 5.43
N PRO A 690 -14.90 27.06 6.34
CA PRO A 690 -15.36 27.34 7.70
C PRO A 690 -16.70 28.09 7.72
N ASN A 691 -16.97 29.02 6.80
CA ASN A 691 -18.19 29.82 6.81
C ASN A 691 -19.45 29.00 6.48
N ALA A 692 -19.30 27.80 5.91
CA ALA A 692 -20.39 26.87 5.65
C ALA A 692 -20.78 26.01 6.87
N ALA A 693 -20.11 26.16 8.02
CA ALA A 693 -20.36 25.40 9.25
C ALA A 693 -21.59 25.94 10.01
N ILE A 694 -22.73 26.08 9.34
CA ILE A 694 -23.93 26.71 9.90
C ILE A 694 -24.65 25.72 10.85
N PRO A 695 -25.08 26.12 12.06
CA PRO A 695 -25.73 25.20 12.98
C PRO A 695 -27.14 24.86 12.50
N ALA A 696 -27.45 23.57 12.41
CA ALA A 696 -28.78 23.13 12.03
C ALA A 696 -29.82 23.53 13.09
N ASP A 697 -31.05 23.86 12.67
CA ASP A 697 -32.15 24.28 13.56
C ASP A 697 -32.41 23.31 14.74
N ARG A 698 -32.21 22.00 14.54
CA ARG A 698 -32.28 21.01 15.62
C ARG A 698 -31.24 21.23 16.72
N VAL A 699 -30.03 21.66 16.38
CA VAL A 699 -28.94 22.01 17.31
C VAL A 699 -29.39 23.20 18.15
N LEU A 700 -29.79 24.29 17.50
CA LEU A 700 -30.23 25.53 18.16
C LEU A 700 -31.39 25.29 19.12
N ARG A 701 -32.44 24.56 18.69
CA ARG A 701 -33.57 24.20 19.55
C ARG A 701 -33.18 23.33 20.74
N THR A 702 -32.21 22.43 20.57
CA THR A 702 -31.75 21.52 21.63
C THR A 702 -30.88 22.25 22.66
N LEU A 703 -29.99 23.15 22.21
CA LEU A 703 -29.20 24.02 23.08
C LEU A 703 -30.08 25.03 23.84
N LYS A 704 -31.04 25.67 23.16
CA LYS A 704 -31.99 26.59 23.81
C LYS A 704 -32.81 25.90 24.89
N ALA A 705 -33.29 24.68 24.65
CA ALA A 705 -34.02 23.92 25.64
C ALA A 705 -33.14 23.46 26.83
N LEU A 706 -31.85 23.20 26.62
CA LEU A 706 -30.91 22.89 27.71
C LEU A 706 -30.61 24.12 28.57
N ALA A 707 -30.38 25.28 27.94
CA ALA A 707 -30.03 26.53 28.62
C ALA A 707 -31.23 27.19 29.32
N ALA A 708 -32.46 26.75 29.04
CA ALA A 708 -33.67 27.28 29.68
C ALA A 708 -33.87 26.80 31.14
N ASP A 709 -33.20 25.74 31.59
CA ASP A 709 -33.18 25.37 33.02
C ASP A 709 -32.16 26.25 33.77
N PRO A 710 -32.56 27.05 34.76
CA PRO A 710 -31.65 27.90 35.54
C PRO A 710 -30.58 27.13 36.35
N ARG A 711 -30.67 25.80 36.46
CA ARG A 711 -29.62 24.93 37.04
C ARG A 711 -28.49 24.62 36.07
N ASN A 712 -28.69 24.87 34.77
CA ASN A 712 -27.77 24.57 33.69
C ASN A 712 -27.01 25.85 33.27
N ASN A 713 -25.71 25.90 33.55
CA ASN A 713 -24.84 26.95 33.01
C ASN A 713 -24.17 26.43 31.72
N VAL A 714 -24.59 26.92 30.55
CA VAL A 714 -24.23 26.35 29.25
C VAL A 714 -23.33 27.29 28.45
N TRP A 715 -22.14 26.79 28.10
CA TRP A 715 -21.12 27.55 27.37
C TRP A 715 -20.73 26.91 26.04
N ILE A 716 -20.64 27.75 25.02
CA ILE A 716 -20.04 27.42 23.72
C ILE A 716 -18.64 28.04 23.67
N ILE A 717 -17.61 27.21 23.54
CA ILE A 717 -16.20 27.62 23.54
C ILE A 717 -15.61 27.37 22.14
N SER A 718 -15.50 28.41 21.32
CA SER A 718 -15.20 28.29 19.89
C SER A 718 -13.92 29.01 19.48
N GLY A 719 -13.30 28.52 18.39
CA GLY A 719 -12.25 29.22 17.65
C GLY A 719 -12.76 30.29 16.67
N ARG A 720 -14.09 30.42 16.52
CA ARG A 720 -14.76 31.43 15.68
C ARG A 720 -14.74 32.81 16.30
N ASP A 721 -14.89 33.84 15.46
CA ASP A 721 -15.04 35.21 15.91
C ASP A 721 -16.41 35.46 16.60
N SER A 722 -16.49 36.59 17.31
CA SER A 722 -17.69 36.98 18.05
C SER A 722 -18.87 37.38 17.16
N ALA A 723 -18.65 37.85 15.93
CA ALA A 723 -19.73 38.24 15.03
C ALA A 723 -20.46 37.00 14.49
N PHE A 724 -19.72 35.94 14.14
CA PHE A 724 -20.30 34.66 13.72
C PHE A 724 -21.14 34.02 14.84
N LEU A 725 -20.64 33.98 16.08
CA LEU A 725 -21.41 33.43 17.20
C LEU A 725 -22.65 34.26 17.54
N GLU A 726 -22.56 35.59 17.43
CA GLU A 726 -23.69 36.51 17.64
C GLU A 726 -24.77 36.33 16.56
N GLU A 727 -24.39 36.21 15.28
CA GLU A 727 -25.33 35.95 14.17
C GLU A 727 -26.13 34.66 14.37
N TRP A 728 -25.45 33.54 14.68
CA TRP A 728 -26.07 32.22 14.67
C TRP A 728 -26.63 31.76 16.02
N MET A 729 -26.10 32.26 17.14
CA MET A 729 -26.53 31.85 18.49
C MET A 729 -26.88 33.03 19.41
N GLY A 730 -26.61 34.27 19.00
CA GLY A 730 -26.79 35.44 19.86
C GLY A 730 -28.22 35.59 20.41
N HIS A 731 -29.21 35.18 19.61
CA HIS A 731 -30.65 35.13 19.92
C HIS A 731 -31.05 34.14 21.03
N ILE A 732 -30.11 33.35 21.57
CA ILE A 732 -30.29 32.51 22.76
C ILE A 732 -29.56 33.21 23.91
N THR A 733 -30.29 34.08 24.61
CA THR A 733 -29.78 34.92 25.71
C THR A 733 -29.18 34.12 26.86
N GLU A 734 -29.66 32.90 27.08
CA GLU A 734 -29.29 32.01 28.18
C GLU A 734 -27.95 31.28 27.94
N LEU A 735 -27.36 31.39 26.74
CA LEU A 735 -26.05 30.81 26.43
C LEU A 735 -24.89 31.76 26.78
N GLY A 736 -23.88 31.20 27.45
CA GLY A 736 -22.55 31.79 27.49
C GLY A 736 -21.80 31.50 26.19
N LEU A 737 -21.20 32.53 25.59
CA LEU A 737 -20.43 32.41 24.35
C LEU A 737 -18.98 32.82 24.60
N SER A 738 -18.04 32.02 24.13
CA SER A 738 -16.60 32.28 24.22
C SER A 738 -16.01 32.16 22.82
N ALA A 739 -15.55 33.29 22.27
CA ALA A 739 -15.03 33.41 20.91
C ALA A 739 -13.49 33.53 20.89
N GLU A 740 -12.89 33.29 19.72
CA GLU A 740 -11.46 33.37 19.43
C GLU A 740 -10.62 32.62 20.50
N HIS A 741 -10.98 31.35 20.75
CA HIS A 741 -10.38 30.45 21.74
C HIS A 741 -10.38 30.95 23.20
N GLY A 742 -11.23 31.94 23.52
CA GLY A 742 -11.40 32.48 24.87
C GLY A 742 -11.15 33.98 25.01
N CYS A 743 -10.78 34.69 23.95
CA CYS A 743 -10.41 36.10 24.06
C CYS A 743 -11.60 37.06 24.24
N PHE A 744 -12.79 36.64 23.80
CA PHE A 744 -14.03 37.40 23.99
C PHE A 744 -15.09 36.53 24.66
N LEU A 745 -15.66 36.98 25.77
CA LEU A 745 -16.73 36.29 26.50
C LEU A 745 -18.02 37.10 26.50
N ARG A 746 -19.14 36.46 26.15
CA ARG A 746 -20.50 36.95 26.42
C ARG A 746 -21.10 36.07 27.51
N ARG A 747 -21.45 36.66 28.66
CA ARG A 747 -22.02 35.90 29.80
C ARG A 747 -23.49 35.54 29.53
N PRO A 748 -24.01 34.42 30.08
CA PRO A 748 -25.45 34.14 30.07
C PRO A 748 -26.25 35.34 30.60
N GLY A 749 -27.29 35.74 29.87
CA GLY A 749 -28.14 36.90 30.18
C GLY A 749 -27.52 38.27 29.90
N SER A 750 -26.36 38.33 29.23
CA SER A 750 -25.68 39.58 28.85
C SER A 750 -25.60 39.76 27.34
N ASP A 751 -25.92 40.96 26.86
CA ASP A 751 -25.71 41.36 25.45
C ASP A 751 -24.30 41.95 25.19
N SER A 752 -23.45 42.03 26.23
CA SER A 752 -22.12 42.65 26.15
C SER A 752 -20.99 41.62 26.10
N TRP A 753 -20.03 41.84 25.22
CA TRP A 753 -18.82 41.04 25.06
C TRP A 753 -17.63 41.63 25.86
N GLU A 754 -17.13 40.87 26.84
CA GLU A 754 -15.92 41.13 27.64
C GLU A 754 -14.67 40.76 26.81
N ASN A 755 -13.80 41.73 26.49
CA ASN A 755 -12.55 41.47 25.76
C ASN A 755 -11.38 41.29 26.73
N LEU A 756 -10.96 40.04 26.92
CA LEU A 756 -9.88 39.64 27.84
C LEU A 756 -8.48 39.99 27.31
N ALA A 757 -8.33 40.28 26.02
CA ALA A 757 -7.08 40.69 25.38
C ALA A 757 -6.97 42.22 25.18
N SER A 758 -7.88 43.00 25.75
CA SER A 758 -7.94 44.46 25.58
C SER A 758 -6.74 45.25 26.13
N SER A 759 -5.97 44.65 27.05
CA SER A 759 -4.77 45.23 27.66
C SER A 759 -3.47 44.90 26.91
N MET A 760 -3.50 44.09 25.85
CA MET A 760 -2.29 43.67 25.14
C MET A 760 -1.86 44.62 24.03
N ASP A 761 -0.55 44.73 23.82
CA ASP A 761 0.00 45.25 22.58
C ASP A 761 -0.13 44.21 21.45
N MET A 762 -0.74 44.63 20.34
CA MET A 762 -0.96 43.81 19.14
C MET A 762 0.12 44.03 18.06
N GLY A 763 1.22 44.71 18.38
CA GLY A 763 2.35 44.97 17.48
C GLY A 763 2.91 43.70 16.81
N TRP A 764 2.91 42.58 17.54
CA TRP A 764 3.28 41.25 17.03
C TRP A 764 2.52 40.84 15.76
N GLN A 765 1.27 41.28 15.57
CA GLN A 765 0.49 40.94 14.37
C GLN A 765 1.16 41.41 13.08
N LYS A 766 1.92 42.50 13.13
CA LYS A 766 2.65 43.00 11.96
C LYS A 766 3.80 42.06 11.58
N GLU A 767 4.64 41.70 12.55
CA GLU A 767 5.77 40.79 12.33
C GLU A 767 5.31 39.40 11.85
N VAL A 768 4.24 38.88 12.43
CA VAL A 768 3.61 37.62 11.98
C VAL A 768 3.04 37.76 10.57
N MET A 769 2.38 38.87 10.23
CA MET A 769 1.85 39.11 8.89
C MET A 769 2.97 39.18 7.84
N ASP A 770 4.11 39.80 8.15
CA ASP A 770 5.27 39.87 7.26
C ASP A 770 5.84 38.47 6.99
N VAL A 771 6.01 37.64 8.04
CA VAL A 771 6.43 36.23 7.90
C VAL A 771 5.42 35.41 7.11
N PHE A 772 4.13 35.47 7.46
CA PHE A 772 3.07 34.74 6.75
C PHE A 772 2.94 35.18 5.29
N SER A 773 3.14 36.45 4.95
CA SER A 773 3.10 36.93 3.57
C SER A 773 4.22 36.30 2.74
N TYR A 774 5.45 36.29 3.26
CA TYR A 774 6.60 35.64 2.62
C TYR A 774 6.37 34.14 2.36
N TYR A 775 5.77 33.40 3.30
CA TYR A 775 5.45 31.99 3.09
C TYR A 775 4.22 31.78 2.19
N THR A 776 3.28 32.73 2.15
CA THR A 776 2.09 32.68 1.27
C THR A 776 2.48 32.82 -0.20
N GLU A 777 3.28 33.83 -0.55
CA GLU A 777 3.78 34.05 -1.92
C GLU A 777 4.51 32.83 -2.50
N ARG A 778 5.20 32.07 -1.62
CA ARG A 778 6.00 30.90 -1.99
C ARG A 778 5.22 29.59 -1.98
N THR A 779 3.99 29.56 -1.50
CA THR A 779 3.21 28.34 -1.26
C THR A 779 1.84 28.44 -1.94
N GLN A 780 1.77 27.98 -3.19
CA GLN A 780 0.51 27.93 -3.95
C GLN A 780 -0.57 27.16 -3.17
N GLY A 781 -1.79 27.70 -3.12
CA GLY A 781 -2.89 27.13 -2.33
C GLY A 781 -2.80 27.40 -0.83
N SER A 782 -1.97 28.37 -0.40
CA SER A 782 -2.01 28.91 0.96
C SER A 782 -2.61 30.33 0.99
N TRP A 783 -3.13 30.73 2.15
CA TRP A 783 -3.67 32.07 2.40
C TRP A 783 -3.60 32.42 3.89
N ILE A 784 -3.75 33.72 4.19
CA ILE A 784 -3.77 34.25 5.55
C ILE A 784 -5.22 34.59 5.92
N GLU A 785 -5.68 34.08 7.05
CA GLU A 785 -6.89 34.52 7.74
C GLU A 785 -6.49 35.46 8.88
N LYS A 786 -7.13 36.62 8.96
CA LYS A 786 -6.93 37.59 10.04
C LYS A 786 -8.16 37.68 10.94
N LYS A 787 -8.03 37.15 12.15
CA LYS A 787 -9.00 37.30 13.25
C LYS A 787 -8.67 38.58 14.05
N ARG A 788 -9.40 38.90 15.13
CA ARG A 788 -9.13 40.12 15.90
C ARG A 788 -7.86 39.99 16.76
N VAL A 789 -7.67 38.82 17.38
CA VAL A 789 -6.56 38.54 18.30
C VAL A 789 -5.64 37.40 17.84
N ALA A 790 -5.89 36.83 16.66
CA ALA A 790 -5.13 35.72 16.10
C ALA A 790 -4.90 35.89 14.59
N LEU A 791 -3.80 35.31 14.09
CA LEU A 791 -3.49 35.21 12.67
C LEU A 791 -3.33 33.73 12.31
N THR A 792 -3.99 33.27 11.26
CA THR A 792 -3.99 31.85 10.87
C THR A 792 -3.53 31.72 9.41
N TRP A 793 -2.39 31.08 9.19
CA TRP A 793 -1.90 30.74 7.85
C TRP A 793 -2.36 29.33 7.47
N HIS A 794 -3.24 29.25 6.47
CA HIS A 794 -3.79 28.00 5.98
C HIS A 794 -2.98 27.51 4.80
N TYR A 795 -2.61 26.23 4.79
CA TYR A 795 -1.91 25.59 3.67
C TYR A 795 -2.63 24.31 3.18
N ARG A 796 -3.91 24.15 3.56
CA ARG A 796 -4.73 22.96 3.27
C ARG A 796 -4.97 22.70 1.77
N GLN A 797 -4.87 23.72 0.91
CA GLN A 797 -4.99 23.55 -0.55
C GLN A 797 -3.63 23.48 -1.27
N ALA A 798 -2.51 23.58 -0.55
CA ALA A 798 -1.18 23.36 -1.09
C ALA A 798 -0.89 21.85 -1.29
N ASP A 799 0.18 21.52 -2.01
CA ASP A 799 0.66 20.12 -2.06
C ASP A 799 0.94 19.60 -0.63
N PRO A 800 0.43 18.43 -0.21
CA PRO A 800 0.51 18.01 1.19
C PRO A 800 1.93 17.76 1.72
N ASP A 801 2.93 17.60 0.86
CA ASP A 801 4.31 17.40 1.25
C ASP A 801 5.07 18.73 1.27
N PHE A 802 4.87 19.56 0.25
CA PHE A 802 5.46 20.90 0.17
C PHE A 802 4.85 21.89 1.18
N GLY A 803 3.53 21.94 1.33
CA GLY A 803 2.84 22.77 2.30
C GLY A 803 3.23 22.42 3.74
N ALA A 804 3.36 21.13 4.06
CA ALA A 804 3.85 20.68 5.37
C ALA A 804 5.35 21.01 5.60
N PHE A 805 6.17 21.04 4.54
CA PHE A 805 7.55 21.52 4.62
C PHE A 805 7.59 23.03 4.88
N GLN A 806 6.88 23.81 4.08
CA GLN A 806 6.77 25.27 4.22
C GLN A 806 6.20 25.66 5.60
N ALA A 807 5.26 24.89 6.15
CA ALA A 807 4.76 25.08 7.51
C ALA A 807 5.83 24.89 8.59
N ARG A 808 6.74 23.91 8.45
CA ARG A 808 7.84 23.76 9.43
C ARG A 808 8.82 24.92 9.36
N GLU A 809 9.18 25.36 8.16
CA GLU A 809 10.07 26.51 7.98
C GLU A 809 9.40 27.81 8.45
N CYS A 810 8.10 28.00 8.16
CA CYS A 810 7.32 29.14 8.62
C CYS A 810 7.19 29.18 10.14
N ARG A 811 6.87 28.05 10.77
CA ARG A 811 6.82 27.91 12.23
C ARG A 811 8.18 28.25 12.85
N LYS A 812 9.27 27.70 12.29
CA LYS A 812 10.62 28.01 12.76
C LYS A 812 10.94 29.50 12.63
N ALA A 813 10.56 30.16 11.52
CA ALA A 813 10.74 31.59 11.35
C ALA A 813 9.93 32.44 12.35
N LEU A 814 8.75 31.98 12.77
CA LEU A 814 7.97 32.63 13.84
C LEU A 814 8.60 32.41 15.23
N GLU A 815 9.03 31.18 15.53
CA GLU A 815 9.75 30.83 16.77
C GLU A 815 11.07 31.61 16.88
N ASP A 816 11.80 31.79 15.77
CA ASP A 816 13.09 32.47 15.75
C ASP A 816 13.01 34.02 15.77
N ASN A 817 11.97 34.62 15.18
CA ASN A 817 11.89 36.08 15.00
C ASN A 817 10.83 36.76 15.87
N VAL A 818 9.68 36.11 16.14
CA VAL A 818 8.54 36.74 16.82
C VAL A 818 8.47 36.32 18.29
N MET A 819 8.54 35.01 18.58
CA MET A 819 8.38 34.48 19.96
C MET A 819 9.49 34.88 20.93
N LYS A 820 10.61 35.44 20.45
CA LYS A 820 11.67 36.00 21.31
C LYS A 820 11.38 37.43 21.79
N ASN A 821 10.49 38.13 21.08
CA ASN A 821 10.16 39.54 21.31
C ASN A 821 8.75 39.73 21.91
N TRP A 822 7.86 38.73 21.76
CA TRP A 822 6.43 38.83 22.07
C TRP A 822 5.91 37.56 22.78
N GLU A 823 4.99 37.73 23.74
CA GLU A 823 4.34 36.64 24.50
C GLU A 823 3.23 35.94 23.67
N VAL A 824 3.61 35.36 22.54
CA VAL A 824 2.72 34.66 21.60
C VAL A 824 3.08 33.19 21.45
N GLU A 825 2.07 32.35 21.26
CA GLU A 825 2.16 30.92 20.98
C GLU A 825 1.92 30.65 19.49
N VAL A 826 2.74 29.80 18.87
CA VAL A 826 2.53 29.30 17.50
C VAL A 826 1.99 27.87 17.57
N MET A 827 0.71 27.71 17.24
CA MET A 827 0.04 26.41 17.16
C MET A 827 0.10 25.84 15.74
N SER A 828 0.18 24.51 15.65
CA SER A 828 0.02 23.75 14.42
C SER A 828 -1.31 23.01 14.45
N GLY A 829 -2.24 23.35 13.56
CA GLY A 829 -3.54 22.68 13.44
C GLY A 829 -3.64 21.80 12.18
N LYS A 830 -4.86 21.35 11.87
CA LYS A 830 -5.17 20.46 10.72
C LYS A 830 -4.90 21.19 9.37
N ALA A 831 -3.64 21.22 8.94
CA ALA A 831 -3.08 21.93 7.78
C ALA A 831 -3.15 23.47 7.85
N ASN A 832 -2.87 24.03 9.03
CA ASN A 832 -2.67 25.47 9.25
C ASN A 832 -1.65 25.74 10.37
N LEU A 833 -1.16 26.99 10.45
CA LEU A 833 -0.43 27.54 11.60
C LEU A 833 -1.24 28.70 12.16
N GLU A 834 -1.51 28.73 13.46
CA GLU A 834 -2.17 29.86 14.12
C GLU A 834 -1.20 30.51 15.12
N VAL A 835 -1.10 31.84 15.09
CA VAL A 835 -0.37 32.63 16.09
C VAL A 835 -1.34 33.46 16.89
N ARG A 836 -1.25 33.35 18.21
CA ARG A 836 -2.13 34.02 19.18
C ARG A 836 -1.36 34.33 20.48
N PRO A 837 -1.88 35.20 21.37
CA PRO A 837 -1.35 35.37 22.71
C PRO A 837 -1.29 34.07 23.53
N GLN A 838 -0.23 33.87 24.32
CA GLN A 838 -0.04 32.64 25.09
C GLN A 838 -1.04 32.47 26.26
N PHE A 839 -1.47 33.59 26.87
CA PHE A 839 -2.23 33.61 28.12
C PHE A 839 -3.72 33.22 28.00
N VAL A 840 -4.31 33.22 26.79
CA VAL A 840 -5.73 32.89 26.58
C VAL A 840 -5.89 31.69 25.66
N ASN A 841 -6.45 30.62 26.20
CA ASN A 841 -6.73 29.38 25.51
C ASN A 841 -7.99 28.72 26.09
N LYS A 842 -8.52 27.69 25.40
CA LYS A 842 -9.75 27.00 25.80
C LYS A 842 -9.65 26.41 27.22
N GLY A 843 -8.49 25.88 27.62
CA GLY A 843 -8.28 25.34 28.97
C GLY A 843 -8.29 26.41 30.07
N PHE A 844 -7.70 27.58 29.81
CA PHE A 844 -7.79 28.74 30.71
C PHE A 844 -9.24 29.16 30.94
N ILE A 845 -10.06 29.23 29.88
CA ILE A 845 -11.49 29.51 30.01
C ILE A 845 -12.22 28.38 30.74
N ALA A 846 -11.95 27.11 30.45
CA ALA A 846 -12.55 25.99 31.19
C ALA A 846 -12.23 26.07 32.70
N THR A 847 -10.97 26.32 33.07
CA THR A 847 -10.57 26.53 34.47
C THR A 847 -11.26 27.76 35.07
N ARG A 848 -11.33 28.89 34.34
CA ARG A 848 -12.00 30.11 34.79
C ARG A 848 -13.50 29.91 35.01
N LEU A 849 -14.19 29.24 34.10
CA LEU A 849 -15.63 28.93 34.22
C LEU A 849 -15.92 28.01 35.41
N ILE A 850 -15.08 27.00 35.65
CA ILE A 850 -15.21 26.13 36.83
C ILE A 850 -14.97 26.93 38.12
N ASN A 851 -14.03 27.87 38.12
CA ASN A 851 -13.72 28.69 39.29
C ASN A 851 -14.77 29.77 39.58
N GLU A 852 -15.16 30.58 38.59
CA GLU A 852 -16.21 31.61 38.73
C GLU A 852 -17.55 30.96 39.11
N TYR A 853 -17.87 29.80 38.52
CA TYR A 853 -19.11 29.09 38.86
C TYR A 853 -19.02 28.37 40.21
N GLY A 854 -17.84 27.87 40.59
CA GLY A 854 -17.66 26.97 41.74
C GLY A 854 -17.23 27.62 43.06
N TYR A 855 -16.39 28.66 43.03
CA TYR A 855 -15.76 29.21 44.24
C TYR A 855 -16.29 30.59 44.65
N ASP A 856 -16.58 31.49 43.70
CA ASP A 856 -17.12 32.82 44.02
C ASP A 856 -18.60 32.77 44.49
N ALA A 857 -19.27 31.65 44.29
CA ALA A 857 -20.65 31.38 44.72
C ALA A 857 -20.78 30.23 45.76
N GLY A 858 -19.67 29.84 46.41
CA GLY A 858 -19.66 29.00 47.62
C GLY A 858 -19.67 27.48 47.46
N GLU A 859 -20.12 26.91 46.33
CA GLU A 859 -20.15 25.45 46.10
C GLU A 859 -19.76 25.07 44.65
N PRO A 860 -18.91 24.04 44.44
CA PRO A 860 -18.49 23.60 43.11
C PRO A 860 -19.65 23.00 42.28
N PRO A 861 -19.52 22.91 40.94
CA PRO A 861 -20.50 22.21 40.11
C PRO A 861 -20.58 20.71 40.47
N GLU A 862 -21.79 20.20 40.63
CA GLU A 862 -22.09 18.80 40.97
C GLU A 862 -22.17 17.89 39.72
N PHE A 863 -22.18 18.49 38.53
CA PHE A 863 -22.17 17.81 37.24
C PHE A 863 -21.45 18.69 36.20
N VAL A 864 -20.52 18.12 35.45
CA VAL A 864 -19.82 18.80 34.35
C VAL A 864 -19.82 17.92 33.10
N LEU A 865 -20.34 18.43 31.98
CA LEU A 865 -20.24 17.80 30.66
C LEU A 865 -19.41 18.67 29.72
N CYS A 866 -18.30 18.13 29.22
CA CYS A 866 -17.38 18.83 28.33
C CYS A 866 -17.14 18.02 27.06
N LEU A 867 -17.39 18.64 25.89
CA LEU A 867 -17.34 18.00 24.58
C LEU A 867 -16.36 18.74 23.66
N GLY A 868 -15.52 17.99 22.94
CA GLY A 868 -14.51 18.52 22.00
C GLY A 868 -14.06 17.47 20.97
N ASP A 869 -13.42 17.90 19.87
CA ASP A 869 -12.95 17.02 18.79
C ASP A 869 -11.46 17.20 18.43
N ASP A 870 -10.80 18.29 18.84
CA ASP A 870 -9.50 18.69 18.29
C ASP A 870 -8.36 18.85 19.33
N GLN A 871 -7.18 19.23 18.85
CA GLN A 871 -6.00 19.37 19.71
C GLN A 871 -6.10 20.53 20.71
N THR A 872 -6.96 21.54 20.46
CA THR A 872 -7.19 22.65 21.39
C THR A 872 -8.10 22.24 22.56
N ASP A 873 -8.84 21.15 22.41
CA ASP A 873 -9.68 20.55 23.45
C ASP A 873 -8.93 19.52 24.31
N GLU A 874 -7.94 18.83 23.73
CA GLU A 874 -7.33 17.62 24.31
C GLU A 874 -5.82 17.69 24.61
N GLY A 875 -5.10 18.61 23.95
CA GLY A 875 -3.66 18.82 24.09
C GLY A 875 -2.77 17.69 23.59
N GLU A 876 -1.59 18.02 23.06
CA GLU A 876 -0.66 16.97 22.63
C GLU A 876 -0.11 16.20 23.85
N LEU A 877 -0.16 14.86 23.79
CA LEU A 877 0.40 13.95 24.81
C LEU A 877 1.94 13.83 24.70
N LEU A 878 2.63 14.95 24.55
CA LEU A 878 4.08 14.99 24.56
C LEU A 878 4.62 14.90 25.99
N ARG A 879 5.36 13.80 26.26
CA ARG A 879 6.25 13.56 27.42
C ARG A 879 5.61 13.22 28.77
N GLN A 880 4.95 12.06 28.84
CA GLN A 880 4.89 11.26 30.09
C GLN A 880 6.26 10.61 30.41
N THR A 881 7.33 11.40 30.44
CA THR A 881 8.73 10.98 30.74
C THR A 881 9.43 11.94 31.71
N LEU A 882 8.79 13.06 32.05
CA LEU A 882 9.28 14.03 33.05
C LEU A 882 8.47 13.99 34.36
N SER A 883 7.48 13.10 34.47
CA SER A 883 6.59 12.99 35.64
C SER A 883 7.28 12.53 36.94
N PHE A 884 8.56 12.14 36.91
CA PHE A 884 9.32 11.79 38.11
C PHE A 884 10.29 12.89 38.59
N VAL A 885 10.43 13.99 37.83
CA VAL A 885 11.37 15.09 38.15
C VAL A 885 10.63 16.39 38.48
N ILE A 886 9.40 16.57 38.02
CA ILE A 886 8.58 17.79 38.24
C ILE A 886 7.54 17.54 39.36
N MET A 887 8.00 17.06 40.52
CA MET A 887 7.20 17.00 41.76
C MET A 887 7.86 17.77 42.92
N THR A 888 8.92 18.53 42.66
CA THR A 888 9.75 19.20 43.67
C THR A 888 9.92 20.71 43.46
N PHE A 889 9.24 21.31 42.48
CA PHE A 889 9.23 22.76 42.28
C PHE A 889 7.82 23.29 42.04
N GLU A 890 7.23 23.91 43.06
CA GLU A 890 6.14 24.86 42.92
C GLU A 890 6.66 26.10 42.18
N THR A 891 6.44 26.15 40.86
CA THR A 891 6.64 27.36 40.05
C THR A 891 5.55 27.43 38.99
N ASP A 892 4.85 28.58 38.94
CA ASP A 892 3.70 28.84 38.05
C ASP A 892 4.12 28.97 36.58
N ILE A 893 4.45 27.84 35.94
CA ILE A 893 4.59 27.78 34.48
C ILE A 893 3.20 27.52 33.88
N CYS A 894 2.53 28.61 33.48
CA CYS A 894 1.32 28.58 32.66
C CYS A 894 1.64 28.11 31.23
N GLY A 895 1.97 26.83 31.10
CA GLY A 895 2.09 26.15 29.82
C GLY A 895 0.71 25.78 29.27
N SER A 896 0.54 25.93 27.96
CA SER A 896 -0.62 25.60 27.12
C SER A 896 -1.55 24.55 27.75
N LEU A 897 -2.75 24.99 28.16
CA LEU A 897 -3.75 24.17 28.82
C LEU A 897 -4.93 23.95 27.85
N ASP A 898 -5.26 22.69 27.61
CA ASP A 898 -6.44 22.25 26.85
C ASP A 898 -7.64 22.02 27.78
N MET A 899 -8.86 21.85 27.23
CA MET A 899 -10.08 21.73 28.04
C MET A 899 -10.09 20.49 28.94
N PHE A 900 -9.64 19.34 28.44
CA PHE A 900 -9.68 18.09 29.23
C PHE A 900 -8.57 18.05 30.27
N ARG A 901 -7.38 18.59 29.99
CA ARG A 901 -6.29 18.77 30.96
C ARG A 901 -6.63 19.82 32.02
N ALA A 902 -7.38 20.87 31.67
CA ALA A 902 -7.95 21.80 32.64
C ALA A 902 -8.87 21.07 33.63
N LEU A 903 -9.82 20.27 33.13
CA LEU A 903 -10.71 19.45 33.95
C LEU A 903 -9.96 18.46 34.85
N LEU A 904 -8.96 17.75 34.31
CA LEU A 904 -8.14 16.79 35.05
C LEU A 904 -7.29 17.42 36.18
N LYS A 905 -7.03 18.73 36.13
CA LYS A 905 -6.36 19.50 37.18
C LYS A 905 -7.30 20.03 38.26
N THR A 906 -8.62 19.90 38.10
CA THR A 906 -9.59 20.36 39.11
C THR A 906 -9.75 19.35 40.25
N ASN A 907 -10.16 19.84 41.42
CA ASN A 907 -10.48 19.01 42.58
C ASN A 907 -11.91 18.42 42.53
N LEU A 908 -12.56 18.41 41.36
CA LEU A 908 -13.91 17.87 41.20
C LEU A 908 -13.90 16.33 41.31
N PRO A 909 -14.90 15.71 41.95
CA PRO A 909 -15.07 14.26 41.92
C PRO A 909 -15.11 13.74 40.49
N LYS A 910 -14.18 12.85 40.11
CA LYS A 910 -14.08 12.26 38.75
C LYS A 910 -15.39 11.62 38.27
N GLU A 911 -16.23 11.20 39.22
CA GLU A 911 -17.51 10.59 38.92
C GLU A 911 -18.50 11.58 38.29
N GLN A 912 -18.41 12.86 38.63
CA GLN A 912 -19.29 13.97 38.21
C GLN A 912 -18.83 14.66 36.90
N VAL A 913 -17.69 14.25 36.34
CA VAL A 913 -17.05 14.88 35.19
C VAL A 913 -17.10 13.97 33.96
N PHE A 914 -17.87 14.39 32.96
CA PHE A 914 -18.00 13.74 31.66
C PHE A 914 -17.20 14.55 30.62
N ALA A 915 -15.90 14.29 30.53
CA ALA A 915 -15.06 14.75 29.42
C ALA A 915 -15.21 13.76 28.26
N CYS A 916 -15.66 14.20 27.09
CA CYS A 916 -15.98 13.31 25.99
C CYS A 916 -15.46 13.83 24.64
N THR A 917 -14.65 13.00 23.96
CA THR A 917 -14.22 13.29 22.58
C THR A 917 -15.35 12.99 21.60
N VAL A 918 -15.49 13.82 20.58
CA VAL A 918 -16.25 13.51 19.37
C VAL A 918 -15.29 12.93 18.33
N GLY A 919 -15.65 11.80 17.72
CA GLY A 919 -14.84 11.08 16.73
C GLY A 919 -14.66 9.59 17.04
N ALA A 920 -13.71 8.95 16.34
CA ALA A 920 -13.45 7.53 16.47
C ALA A 920 -12.94 7.13 17.87
N SER A 921 -13.44 6.01 18.41
CA SER A 921 -13.08 5.47 19.74
C SER A 921 -11.59 5.10 19.92
N SER A 922 -10.86 4.99 18.82
CA SER A 922 -9.44 4.71 18.72
C SER A 922 -8.55 5.97 18.66
N LYS A 923 -9.17 7.16 18.58
CA LYS A 923 -8.46 8.44 18.70
C LYS A 923 -7.83 8.55 20.10
N ARG A 924 -6.52 8.82 20.16
CA ARG A 924 -5.84 9.09 21.44
C ARG A 924 -6.36 10.40 22.02
N THR A 925 -6.93 10.35 23.22
CA THR A 925 -7.56 11.48 23.92
C THR A 925 -7.28 11.42 25.42
N LEU A 926 -7.45 12.55 26.12
CA LEU A 926 -7.55 12.62 27.58
C LEU A 926 -9.00 12.46 28.10
N ALA A 927 -9.98 12.36 27.20
CA ALA A 927 -11.39 12.18 27.55
C ALA A 927 -11.66 10.85 28.25
N SER A 928 -12.63 10.84 29.17
CA SER A 928 -13.12 9.62 29.82
C SER A 928 -14.13 8.84 28.97
N TRP A 929 -14.72 9.47 27.94
CA TRP A 929 -15.76 8.90 27.09
C TRP A 929 -15.61 9.33 25.61
N HIS A 930 -16.24 8.62 24.67
CA HIS A 930 -16.38 9.07 23.27
C HIS A 930 -17.84 9.06 22.78
N LEU A 931 -18.09 9.88 21.75
CA LEU A 931 -19.26 9.87 20.87
C LEU A 931 -18.76 9.90 19.42
N LEU A 932 -19.41 9.19 18.50
CA LEU A 932 -18.86 8.99 17.14
C LEU A 932 -19.01 10.23 16.24
N GLU A 933 -20.16 10.91 16.33
CA GLU A 933 -20.53 12.02 15.44
C GLU A 933 -21.18 13.19 16.20
N PRO A 934 -21.21 14.41 15.63
CA PRO A 934 -22.06 15.51 16.13
C PRO A 934 -23.53 15.12 16.27
N SER A 935 -24.03 14.18 15.46
CA SER A 935 -25.40 13.67 15.55
C SER A 935 -25.68 12.99 16.91
N ASP A 936 -24.70 12.26 17.44
CA ASP A 936 -24.72 11.60 18.76
C ASP A 936 -24.61 12.58 19.93
N VAL A 937 -23.87 13.69 19.75
CA VAL A 937 -23.83 14.80 20.71
C VAL A 937 -25.23 15.38 20.90
N ILE A 938 -25.89 15.77 19.80
CA ILE A 938 -27.24 16.33 19.84
C ILE A 938 -28.27 15.32 20.36
N ALA A 939 -28.11 14.03 20.05
CA ALA A 939 -28.96 12.98 20.61
C ALA A 939 -28.79 12.85 22.15
N SER A 940 -27.57 13.01 22.66
CA SER A 940 -27.26 12.92 24.09
C SER A 940 -27.74 14.15 24.86
N ILE A 941 -27.57 15.37 24.32
CA ILE A 941 -28.13 16.59 24.91
C ILE A 941 -29.67 16.55 24.88
N ALA A 942 -30.28 16.12 23.78
CA ALA A 942 -31.73 15.98 23.68
C ALA A 942 -32.32 14.91 24.63
N ALA A 943 -31.51 14.01 25.19
CA ALA A 943 -31.93 13.09 26.23
C ALA A 943 -32.02 13.77 27.62
N LEU A 944 -31.10 14.70 27.92
CA LEU A 944 -31.13 15.50 29.16
C LEU A 944 -32.45 16.31 29.23
N ASN A 945 -32.78 17.03 28.15
CA ASN A 945 -33.99 17.86 28.05
C ASN A 945 -35.32 17.07 28.19
N LYS A 946 -35.29 15.74 28.04
CA LYS A 946 -36.49 14.90 28.16
C LYS A 946 -36.82 14.48 29.59
N GLN A 947 -35.84 14.47 30.50
CA GLN A 947 -36.08 14.07 31.89
C GLN A 947 -36.75 15.17 32.74
N GLU A 948 -36.93 16.38 32.22
CA GLU A 948 -37.61 17.48 32.92
C GLU A 948 -39.04 17.71 32.42
N ASN A 949 -39.50 16.93 31.43
CA ASN A 949 -40.89 16.86 30.99
C ASN A 949 -41.63 15.63 31.54
N LEU A 950 -41.07 15.00 32.59
CA LEU A 950 -41.59 13.87 33.36
C LEU A 950 -41.49 14.19 34.86
#